data_AF-A0A1M5B8F2-F1
#
_entry.id   AF-A0A1M5B8F2-F1
#
_cell.length_a   1.000
_cell.length_b   1.000
_cell.length_c   1.000
_cell.angle_alpha   90.00
_cell.angle_beta   90.00
_cell.angle_gamma   90.00
#
_symmetry.space_group_name_H-M   'P 1'
#
loop_
_entity.id
_entity.type
_entity.pdbx_description
1 polymer ?
#
loop_
_entity_poly.entity_id
_entity_poly.type
_entity_poly.pdbx_seq_one_letter_code
_entity_poly.pdbx_strand_id
1 'polypeptide(L)'
;MPRGMASCPSCREVDARERLRMTILLGLAMGQTRVQDSTPFVAQTQITINPFSRDRTLFDSGAAFGRDSAEIPLSGTGTSGETVQLRFVCEDGTSSNWVDTVVIPATGDWEATATHPRRANWIRPEVRIKSEPATRAVGANRFGVGHVVALWGQSEVVRIRSLAHDQIAAEQLLADDMVQAIWMDGVPVLKHLTDADPHTAALAAMANVFLEERPNDKVAIVFHAVSGTGFRELVDDSNAGRSWQDDAALHAFATADGQHVGLPAVSWFASPGALAEHYDDALFPLFTGKKLDGSAVTFPAQITYGASGSYTADHWFGELYDPAHTRWVPFGPHRFDISKDMQSATVTALGAMQDNLSNKQAARLAWRAMVGNANAGTWFLPLGPEPLAYRNGEPDGMGSWVDQSHPTGDHDDGAALYARLTAHAILQSSGLTGWSVPEFDMCSWEPSGTYVEVWSSAGPVTTLRATRNEVALGAGLAHWTDVFGWQINGSPASRAELVQGRVRIYPETGSFSATDVISFGEGGATGAVKFPEDLYAETYKNLPIVDVGAARVDGISVRPLPSVAILANTLVATTPSFVTGPSGPHFKDTVTLGAGVGEIQFALDLAMSVPSSGSRTLMTTTGNYLKLEVLPSGSLRVRVRDADGAVKVNNIQTASGVISDLVRSKIVLSVDMNNGFARIWVDEVQVMDEAFTPGSGVVPDNRILLLLATANGSYQVEGTIHQLDVWKSASSDGSDPVGAGYKTLVGPPAAVNADAWKLGADAI
;
A
#
# COMPACT_ATOMS: atom_id res chain seq x y z
N MET A 1 72.03 -23.15 -19.31
CA MET A 1 72.56 -24.53 -19.50
C MET A 1 71.41 -25.52 -19.29
N PRO A 2 71.37 -26.73 -19.91
CA PRO A 2 72.13 -27.24 -21.05
C PRO A 2 71.54 -27.03 -22.48
N ARG A 3 70.64 -27.90 -22.96
CA ARG A 3 70.54 -28.41 -24.37
C ARG A 3 69.14 -28.96 -24.71
N GLY A 4 68.76 -29.29 -25.95
CA GLY A 4 69.46 -29.22 -27.27
C GLY A 4 68.49 -29.25 -28.47
N MET A 5 68.84 -28.70 -29.63
CA MET A 5 69.23 -29.42 -30.88
C MET A 5 68.19 -30.43 -31.42
N ALA A 6 67.72 -30.36 -32.67
CA ALA A 6 67.99 -29.47 -33.83
C ALA A 6 66.72 -29.41 -34.74
N SER A 7 66.66 -28.91 -35.99
CA SER A 7 67.67 -28.49 -37.00
C SER A 7 67.07 -27.56 -38.08
N CYS A 8 67.92 -27.03 -38.97
CA CYS A 8 67.60 -26.34 -40.24
C CYS A 8 68.20 -27.17 -41.43
N PRO A 9 68.14 -26.80 -42.74
CA PRO A 9 67.76 -25.52 -43.41
C PRO A 9 66.68 -25.72 -44.53
N SER A 10 66.22 -24.76 -45.37
CA SER A 10 66.92 -23.61 -46.02
C SER A 10 66.01 -22.56 -46.71
N CYS A 11 66.44 -21.29 -46.66
CA CYS A 11 66.30 -20.17 -47.65
C CYS A 11 64.90 -19.77 -48.22
N ARG A 12 64.35 -18.60 -47.86
CA ARG A 12 64.52 -17.21 -48.44
C ARG A 12 63.82 -16.98 -49.80
N GLU A 13 62.73 -16.20 -49.83
CA GLU A 13 62.64 -14.73 -50.10
C GLU A 13 62.90 -14.37 -51.58
N VAL A 14 61.87 -13.98 -52.37
CA VAL A 14 61.42 -12.58 -52.66
C VAL A 14 62.48 -11.84 -53.50
N ASP A 15 62.22 -11.40 -54.75
CA ASP A 15 61.42 -10.19 -55.05
C ASP A 15 61.11 -9.95 -56.56
N ALA A 16 60.24 -8.96 -56.80
CA ALA A 16 60.20 -7.96 -57.88
C ALA A 16 59.99 -8.32 -59.37
N ARG A 17 59.03 -7.57 -59.93
CA ARG A 17 58.70 -7.36 -61.35
C ARG A 17 59.81 -6.60 -62.09
N GLU A 18 59.95 -6.80 -63.40
CA GLU A 18 59.82 -5.67 -64.34
C GLU A 18 59.40 -6.05 -65.78
N ARG A 19 59.25 -5.03 -66.63
CA ARG A 19 58.45 -5.03 -67.87
C ARG A 19 59.27 -5.41 -69.11
N LEU A 20 58.63 -6.03 -70.10
CA LEU A 20 59.06 -5.89 -71.50
C LEU A 20 57.89 -5.48 -72.40
N ARG A 21 58.16 -4.57 -73.34
CA ARG A 21 57.20 -4.08 -74.34
C ARG A 21 57.12 -5.05 -75.52
N MET A 22 55.94 -5.22 -76.12
CA MET A 22 55.84 -5.77 -77.47
C MET A 22 54.76 -5.01 -78.26
N THR A 23 55.20 -4.32 -79.31
CA THR A 23 54.33 -3.61 -80.26
C THR A 23 54.02 -4.55 -81.42
N ILE A 24 52.74 -4.82 -81.67
CA ILE A 24 52.29 -5.54 -82.87
C ILE A 24 51.23 -4.70 -83.56
N LEU A 25 51.51 -4.28 -84.80
CA LEU A 25 50.50 -3.69 -85.69
C LEU A 25 49.57 -4.81 -86.17
N LEU A 26 48.26 -4.66 -85.96
CA LEU A 26 47.24 -5.39 -86.73
C LEU A 26 46.68 -4.48 -87.83
N GLY A 27 46.57 -5.03 -89.03
CA GLY A 27 46.01 -4.32 -90.19
C GLY A 27 44.49 -4.25 -90.15
N LEU A 28 43.93 -3.16 -90.69
CA LEU A 28 42.50 -3.02 -90.93
C LEU A 28 42.03 -4.02 -92.00
N ALA A 29 41.02 -4.82 -91.66
CA ALA A 29 40.12 -5.45 -92.62
C ALA A 29 38.68 -5.02 -92.28
N MET A 30 38.07 -4.22 -93.15
CA MET A 30 36.68 -3.78 -92.98
C MET A 30 35.71 -4.91 -93.34
N GLY A 31 35.25 -5.67 -92.34
CA GLY A 31 34.08 -6.52 -92.46
C GLY A 31 32.82 -5.74 -92.05
N GLN A 32 31.84 -5.61 -92.95
CA GLN A 32 30.52 -5.11 -92.58
C GLN A 32 29.75 -6.17 -91.78
N THR A 33 29.93 -6.19 -90.45
CA THR A 33 28.98 -6.84 -89.56
C THR A 33 27.71 -6.00 -89.46
N ARG A 34 26.56 -6.62 -89.73
CA ARG A 34 25.25 -6.07 -89.35
C ARG A 34 25.28 -5.79 -87.85
N VAL A 35 24.99 -4.55 -87.47
CA VAL A 35 24.57 -4.23 -86.11
C VAL A 35 23.23 -4.93 -85.89
N GLN A 36 23.19 -5.93 -85.00
CA GLN A 36 21.93 -6.24 -84.33
C GLN A 36 21.60 -5.02 -83.48
N ASP A 37 20.36 -4.54 -83.54
CA ASP A 37 19.88 -3.54 -82.60
C ASP A 37 20.14 -4.06 -81.18
N SER A 38 21.11 -3.43 -80.50
CA SER A 38 21.32 -3.67 -79.09
C SER A 38 20.07 -3.18 -78.38
N THR A 39 19.29 -4.09 -77.81
CA THR A 39 18.29 -3.76 -76.80
C THR A 39 18.93 -2.77 -75.83
N PRO A 40 18.34 -1.58 -75.61
CA PRO A 40 18.98 -0.55 -74.80
C PRO A 40 19.33 -1.13 -73.44
N PHE A 41 20.54 -0.84 -72.97
CA PHE A 41 20.98 -1.24 -71.64
C PHE A 41 20.09 -0.53 -70.61
N VAL A 42 19.04 -1.21 -70.17
CA VAL A 42 18.29 -0.83 -68.97
C VAL A 42 19.24 -1.10 -67.82
N ALA A 43 19.66 -0.04 -67.12
CA ALA A 43 20.43 -0.20 -65.90
C ALA A 43 19.57 -1.01 -64.92
N GLN A 44 20.04 -2.20 -64.56
CA GLN A 44 19.31 -3.10 -63.67
C GLN A 44 19.00 -2.38 -62.36
N THR A 45 17.73 -2.34 -61.96
CA THR A 45 17.37 -1.68 -60.70
C THR A 45 18.01 -2.42 -59.53
N GLN A 46 18.29 -1.69 -58.46
CA GLN A 46 18.88 -2.23 -57.24
C GLN A 46 18.06 -1.79 -56.04
N ILE A 47 17.98 -2.67 -55.05
CA ILE A 47 17.45 -2.35 -53.72
C ILE A 47 18.21 -3.16 -52.68
N THR A 48 18.51 -2.52 -51.56
CA THR A 48 19.01 -3.15 -50.33
C THR A 48 18.11 -2.74 -49.18
N ILE A 49 18.24 -3.46 -48.07
CA ILE A 49 17.66 -3.11 -46.78
C ILE A 49 18.76 -3.25 -45.74
N ASN A 50 18.97 -2.22 -44.94
CA ASN A 50 19.94 -2.22 -43.86
C ASN A 50 19.43 -3.18 -42.77
N PRO A 51 20.31 -4.03 -42.20
CA PRO A 51 19.92 -4.85 -41.06
C PRO A 51 19.75 -3.96 -39.81
N PHE A 52 18.81 -4.33 -38.94
CA PHE A 52 18.82 -3.90 -37.55
C PHE A 52 20.18 -4.24 -36.91
N SER A 53 20.61 -3.47 -35.91
CA SER A 53 21.86 -3.66 -35.16
C SER A 53 22.08 -5.08 -34.62
N ARG A 54 20.99 -5.81 -34.35
CA ARG A 54 20.97 -7.18 -33.82
C ARG A 54 19.87 -8.02 -34.45
N ASP A 55 20.02 -9.34 -34.41
CA ASP A 55 18.93 -10.26 -34.72
C ASP A 55 17.94 -10.30 -33.55
N ARG A 56 16.66 -10.56 -33.84
CA ARG A 56 15.56 -10.59 -32.86
C ARG A 56 15.37 -9.29 -32.07
N THR A 57 15.58 -8.14 -32.72
CA THR A 57 15.23 -6.80 -32.20
C THR A 57 13.75 -6.73 -31.79
N LEU A 58 13.43 -6.20 -30.61
CA LEU A 58 12.05 -6.15 -30.11
C LEU A 58 11.54 -4.71 -29.97
N PHE A 59 10.55 -4.34 -30.77
CA PHE A 59 9.92 -3.02 -30.68
C PHE A 59 8.76 -3.05 -29.66
N ASP A 60 8.68 -2.02 -28.81
CA ASP A 60 7.60 -1.89 -27.84
C ASP A 60 6.27 -1.60 -28.53
N SER A 61 5.23 -2.33 -28.15
CA SER A 61 3.88 -2.26 -28.73
C SER A 61 3.05 -1.06 -28.27
N GLY A 62 3.59 -0.19 -27.41
CA GLY A 62 2.86 0.90 -26.78
C GLY A 62 1.80 0.40 -25.79
N ALA A 63 2.02 -0.75 -25.15
CA ALA A 63 1.07 -1.34 -24.19
C ALA A 63 0.72 -0.37 -23.04
N ALA A 64 1.71 0.39 -22.59
CA ALA A 64 1.59 1.53 -21.67
C ALA A 64 0.56 2.60 -22.07
N PHE A 65 0.13 2.63 -23.34
CA PHE A 65 -0.82 3.56 -23.95
C PHE A 65 -2.08 2.86 -24.47
N GLY A 66 -2.30 1.59 -24.10
CA GLY A 66 -3.40 0.77 -24.61
C GLY A 66 -3.26 0.37 -26.09
N ARG A 67 -2.04 0.40 -26.64
CA ARG A 67 -1.75 0.02 -28.05
C ARG A 67 -1.34 -1.46 -28.13
N ASP A 68 -1.29 -1.98 -29.36
CA ASP A 68 -0.94 -3.37 -29.66
C ASP A 68 0.10 -3.52 -30.79
N SER A 69 0.67 -2.40 -31.23
CA SER A 69 1.46 -2.29 -32.45
C SER A 69 2.55 -1.24 -32.32
N ALA A 70 3.69 -1.53 -32.96
CA ALA A 70 4.87 -0.68 -32.96
C ALA A 70 5.10 -0.06 -34.34
N GLU A 71 5.75 1.10 -34.34
CA GLU A 71 6.39 1.67 -35.53
C GLU A 71 7.76 1.03 -35.74
N ILE A 72 8.00 0.52 -36.95
CA ILE A 72 9.23 -0.15 -37.34
C ILE A 72 9.95 0.76 -38.35
N PRO A 73 11.01 1.48 -37.95
CA PRO A 73 11.84 2.22 -38.88
C PRO A 73 12.68 1.27 -39.72
N LEU A 74 12.75 1.54 -41.02
CA LEU A 74 13.46 0.74 -42.01
C LEU A 74 14.24 1.67 -42.92
N SER A 75 15.47 1.30 -43.27
CA SER A 75 16.29 2.05 -44.22
C SER A 75 17.03 1.10 -45.16
N GLY A 76 17.58 1.67 -46.23
CA GLY A 76 18.39 0.93 -47.20
C GLY A 76 18.84 1.83 -48.34
N THR A 77 19.33 1.21 -49.40
CA THR A 77 19.74 1.91 -50.63
C THR A 77 19.01 1.35 -51.85
N GLY A 78 19.01 2.07 -52.96
CA GLY A 78 18.52 1.55 -54.23
C GLY A 78 18.56 2.57 -55.37
N THR A 79 17.90 2.22 -56.48
CA THR A 79 17.87 3.06 -57.69
C THR A 79 17.00 4.30 -57.48
N SER A 80 17.60 5.49 -57.56
CA SER A 80 16.89 6.78 -57.46
C SER A 80 15.70 6.87 -58.43
N GLY A 81 14.59 7.45 -57.95
CA GLY A 81 13.34 7.64 -58.68
C GLY A 81 12.38 6.45 -58.62
N GLU A 82 12.84 5.28 -58.17
CA GLU A 82 11.99 4.11 -58.01
C GLU A 82 11.15 4.14 -56.74
N THR A 83 10.01 3.45 -56.76
CA THR A 83 9.17 3.27 -55.56
C THR A 83 9.53 1.96 -54.86
N VAL A 84 9.87 2.05 -53.56
CA VAL A 84 10.00 0.89 -52.68
C VAL A 84 8.61 0.34 -52.37
N GLN A 85 8.44 -0.97 -52.54
CA GLN A 85 7.36 -1.71 -51.90
C GLN A 85 7.92 -2.53 -50.75
N LEU A 86 7.20 -2.55 -49.63
CA LEU A 86 7.52 -3.33 -48.44
C LEU A 86 6.47 -4.42 -48.21
N ARG A 87 6.91 -5.56 -47.66
CA ARG A 87 6.07 -6.47 -46.90
C ARG A 87 6.81 -7.03 -45.69
N PHE A 88 6.07 -7.64 -44.78
CA PHE A 88 6.60 -8.38 -43.65
C PHE A 88 6.37 -9.88 -43.85
N VAL A 89 7.39 -10.69 -43.57
CA VAL A 89 7.37 -12.16 -43.67
C VAL A 89 7.63 -12.75 -42.29
N CYS A 90 6.71 -13.55 -41.79
CA CYS A 90 6.83 -14.23 -40.49
C CYS A 90 7.48 -15.62 -40.64
N GLU A 91 8.07 -16.12 -39.56
CA GLU A 91 8.71 -17.45 -39.53
C GLU A 91 7.76 -18.63 -39.80
N ASP A 92 6.46 -18.46 -39.57
CA ASP A 92 5.40 -19.43 -39.95
C ASP A 92 5.11 -19.46 -41.46
N GLY A 93 5.81 -18.64 -42.26
CA GLY A 93 5.62 -18.52 -43.70
C GLY A 93 4.47 -17.58 -44.11
N THR A 94 3.72 -17.01 -43.16
CA THR A 94 2.75 -15.97 -43.47
C THR A 94 3.44 -14.68 -43.90
N SER A 95 2.79 -13.88 -44.74
CA SER A 95 3.32 -12.56 -45.13
C SER A 95 2.21 -11.54 -45.34
N SER A 96 2.53 -10.27 -45.09
CA SER A 96 1.63 -9.17 -45.43
C SER A 96 1.56 -8.98 -46.95
N ASN A 97 0.53 -8.26 -47.39
CA ASN A 97 0.51 -7.71 -48.75
C ASN A 97 1.69 -6.74 -48.94
N TRP A 98 2.08 -6.57 -50.21
CA TRP A 98 3.02 -5.52 -50.63
C TRP A 98 2.34 -4.15 -50.56
N VAL A 99 3.02 -3.17 -49.96
CA VAL A 99 2.56 -1.79 -49.80
C VAL A 99 3.63 -0.85 -50.32
N ASP A 100 3.26 0.17 -51.09
CA ASP A 100 4.17 1.25 -51.51
C ASP A 100 4.56 2.09 -50.28
N THR A 101 5.85 2.33 -50.05
CA THR A 101 6.31 3.10 -48.87
C THR A 101 6.90 4.45 -49.24
N VAL A 102 7.96 4.48 -50.06
CA VAL A 102 8.75 5.68 -50.34
C VAL A 102 9.29 5.66 -51.76
N VAL A 103 9.51 6.85 -52.35
CA VAL A 103 10.26 7.01 -53.60
C VAL A 103 11.71 7.29 -53.26
N ILE A 104 12.63 6.51 -53.83
CA ILE A 104 14.07 6.61 -53.54
C ILE A 104 14.59 7.97 -54.05
N PRO A 105 15.17 8.82 -53.20
CA PRO A 105 15.67 10.14 -53.59
C PRO A 105 16.96 10.06 -54.41
N ALA A 106 17.43 11.23 -54.89
CA ALA A 106 18.64 11.36 -55.71
C ALA A 106 19.94 10.88 -55.03
N THR A 107 19.97 10.74 -53.71
CA THR A 107 21.10 10.17 -52.95
C THR A 107 21.19 8.65 -53.10
N GLY A 108 20.09 7.97 -53.43
CA GLY A 108 20.00 6.50 -53.45
C GLY A 108 19.63 5.87 -52.10
N ASP A 109 19.81 6.58 -50.99
CA ASP A 109 19.41 6.14 -49.65
C ASP A 109 17.91 6.37 -49.43
N TRP A 110 17.20 5.40 -48.86
CA TRP A 110 15.78 5.49 -48.54
C TRP A 110 15.50 5.16 -47.08
N GLU A 111 14.45 5.78 -46.53
CA GLU A 111 13.94 5.53 -45.18
C GLU A 111 12.41 5.43 -45.25
N ALA A 112 11.83 4.55 -44.44
CA ALA A 112 10.40 4.38 -44.29
C ALA A 112 10.04 3.85 -42.89
N THR A 113 8.92 4.29 -42.34
CA THR A 113 8.33 3.72 -41.13
C THR A 113 7.14 2.86 -41.51
N ALA A 114 7.01 1.68 -40.91
CA ALA A 114 5.86 0.79 -41.13
C ALA A 114 5.35 0.21 -39.81
N THR A 115 4.04 0.14 -39.64
CA THR A 115 3.41 -0.34 -38.40
C THR A 115 3.23 -1.86 -38.41
N HIS A 116 3.47 -2.51 -37.27
CA HIS A 116 3.25 -3.96 -37.11
C HIS A 116 2.67 -4.31 -35.74
N PRO A 117 1.62 -5.16 -35.63
CA PRO A 117 1.07 -5.61 -34.35
C PRO A 117 1.93 -6.68 -33.65
N ARG A 118 1.72 -6.88 -32.35
CA ARG A 118 2.27 -7.99 -31.54
C ARG A 118 1.99 -9.35 -32.17
N ARG A 119 3.00 -10.25 -32.19
CA ARG A 119 2.88 -11.65 -32.69
C ARG A 119 3.89 -12.61 -32.06
N ALA A 120 3.48 -13.88 -31.94
CA ALA A 120 4.31 -15.00 -31.49
C ALA A 120 5.46 -15.37 -32.45
N ASN A 121 5.34 -15.07 -33.75
CA ASN A 121 6.41 -15.36 -34.72
C ASN A 121 7.40 -14.19 -34.84
N TRP A 122 8.69 -14.47 -35.04
CA TRP A 122 9.63 -13.44 -35.47
C TRP A 122 9.38 -13.06 -36.94
N ILE A 123 9.75 -11.84 -37.31
CA ILE A 123 9.42 -11.22 -38.61
C ILE A 123 10.70 -10.76 -39.32
N ARG A 124 10.74 -10.87 -40.65
CA ARG A 124 11.73 -10.22 -41.52
C ARG A 124 11.02 -9.22 -42.44
N PRO A 125 11.54 -8.00 -42.60
CA PRO A 125 11.11 -7.11 -43.67
C PRO A 125 11.63 -7.62 -45.03
N GLU A 126 10.82 -7.54 -46.07
CA GLU A 126 11.22 -7.79 -47.46
C GLU A 126 10.79 -6.58 -48.31
N VAL A 127 11.72 -6.04 -49.07
CA VAL A 127 11.52 -4.88 -49.95
C VAL A 127 11.74 -5.24 -51.41
N ARG A 128 11.07 -4.56 -52.33
CA ARG A 128 11.28 -4.67 -53.77
C ARG A 128 11.05 -3.36 -54.50
N ILE A 129 11.55 -3.27 -55.73
CA ILE A 129 11.25 -2.17 -56.64
C ILE A 129 9.86 -2.38 -57.26
N LYS A 130 9.01 -1.35 -57.26
CA LYS A 130 7.64 -1.42 -57.79
C LYS A 130 7.58 -1.66 -59.31
N SER A 131 8.46 -1.01 -60.07
CA SER A 131 8.52 -1.12 -61.54
C SER A 131 9.11 -2.46 -62.00
N GLU A 132 10.04 -3.02 -61.21
CA GLU A 132 10.73 -4.29 -61.46
C GLU A 132 10.62 -5.22 -60.23
N PRO A 133 9.46 -5.88 -59.99
CA PRO A 133 9.22 -6.68 -58.77
C PRO A 133 10.14 -7.89 -58.54
N ALA A 134 11.00 -8.22 -59.50
CA ALA A 134 12.05 -9.24 -59.36
C ALA A 134 13.26 -8.71 -58.56
N THR A 135 13.51 -7.40 -58.59
CA THR A 135 14.55 -6.73 -57.80
C THR A 135 14.07 -6.58 -56.36
N ARG A 136 14.60 -7.41 -55.46
CA ARG A 136 14.17 -7.51 -54.06
C ARG A 136 15.33 -7.76 -53.09
N ALA A 137 15.13 -7.36 -51.84
CA ALA A 137 16.02 -7.65 -50.72
C ALA A 137 15.22 -8.08 -49.48
N VAL A 138 15.82 -8.93 -48.63
CA VAL A 138 15.24 -9.41 -47.37
C VAL A 138 16.15 -8.95 -46.23
N GLY A 139 15.57 -8.48 -45.13
CA GLY A 139 16.31 -8.11 -43.92
C GLY A 139 17.10 -9.31 -43.37
N ALA A 140 18.40 -9.12 -43.13
CA ALA A 140 19.28 -10.16 -42.60
C ALA A 140 18.95 -10.52 -41.15
N ASN A 141 18.47 -9.54 -40.37
CA ASN A 141 18.08 -9.68 -38.97
C ASN A 141 16.56 -9.65 -38.82
N ARG A 142 16.05 -10.44 -37.88
CA ARG A 142 14.63 -10.53 -37.50
C ARG A 142 14.26 -9.45 -36.51
N PHE A 143 12.97 -9.11 -36.46
CA PHE A 143 12.40 -8.29 -35.40
C PHE A 143 11.08 -8.88 -34.88
N GLY A 144 10.64 -8.38 -33.74
CA GLY A 144 9.38 -8.69 -33.09
C GLY A 144 8.69 -7.43 -32.59
N VAL A 145 7.42 -7.56 -32.20
CA VAL A 145 6.65 -6.52 -31.51
C VAL A 145 6.08 -7.12 -30.23
N GLY A 146 6.23 -6.42 -29.11
CA GLY A 146 5.94 -6.95 -27.78
C GLY A 146 6.07 -5.89 -26.69
N HIS A 147 6.70 -6.24 -25.57
CA HIS A 147 6.88 -5.38 -24.41
C HIS A 147 8.37 -5.20 -24.13
N VAL A 148 8.83 -3.95 -24.04
CA VAL A 148 10.20 -3.62 -23.62
C VAL A 148 10.13 -3.02 -22.23
N VAL A 149 10.54 -3.83 -21.25
CA VAL A 149 10.43 -3.57 -19.82
C VAL A 149 11.82 -3.25 -19.27
N ALA A 150 11.96 -2.15 -18.53
CA ALA A 150 13.20 -1.87 -17.78
C ALA A 150 12.96 -2.06 -16.28
N LEU A 151 13.72 -2.94 -15.62
CA LEU A 151 13.59 -3.18 -14.18
C LEU A 151 14.61 -2.35 -13.41
N TRP A 152 14.11 -1.40 -12.62
CA TRP A 152 14.89 -0.55 -11.73
C TRP A 152 14.77 -1.01 -10.28
N GLY A 153 15.92 -1.18 -9.63
CA GLY A 153 16.02 -1.59 -8.23
C GLY A 153 17.45 -1.93 -7.84
N GLN A 154 17.59 -2.71 -6.78
CA GLN A 154 18.89 -3.09 -6.20
C GLN A 154 19.03 -4.62 -6.13
N SER A 155 19.61 -5.12 -5.04
CA SER A 155 19.91 -6.53 -4.77
C SER A 155 18.77 -7.51 -5.06
N GLU A 156 17.51 -7.19 -4.74
CA GLU A 156 16.37 -8.10 -4.99
C GLU A 156 16.13 -8.30 -6.49
N VAL A 157 16.25 -7.22 -7.29
CA VAL A 157 16.12 -7.27 -8.76
C VAL A 157 17.35 -7.92 -9.39
N VAL A 158 18.56 -7.69 -8.83
CA VAL A 158 19.77 -8.39 -9.27
C VAL A 158 19.67 -9.90 -9.04
N ARG A 159 19.05 -10.35 -7.93
CA ARG A 159 18.86 -11.78 -7.64
C ARG A 159 18.04 -12.52 -8.68
N ILE A 160 17.12 -11.86 -9.38
CA ILE A 160 16.36 -12.46 -10.48
C ILE A 160 17.29 -13.02 -11.57
N ARG A 161 18.45 -12.40 -11.82
CA ARG A 161 19.43 -12.83 -12.85
C ARG A 161 20.77 -13.35 -12.29
N SER A 162 20.93 -13.44 -10.97
CA SER A 162 22.24 -13.71 -10.36
C SER A 162 22.50 -15.21 -10.23
N LEU A 163 23.36 -15.76 -11.10
CA LEU A 163 23.90 -17.12 -10.97
C LEU A 163 24.55 -17.42 -9.61
N ALA A 164 25.04 -16.39 -8.89
CA ALA A 164 25.62 -16.54 -7.56
C ALA A 164 24.57 -16.78 -6.45
N HIS A 165 23.28 -16.59 -6.76
CA HIS A 165 22.15 -16.77 -5.85
C HIS A 165 21.10 -17.72 -6.43
N ASP A 166 21.44 -18.50 -7.46
CA ASP A 166 20.55 -19.46 -8.11
C ASP A 166 20.90 -20.87 -7.61
N GLN A 167 20.08 -21.44 -6.72
CA GLN A 167 20.37 -22.72 -6.04
C GLN A 167 19.32 -23.81 -6.29
N ILE A 168 18.24 -23.48 -6.99
CA ILE A 168 17.20 -24.42 -7.41
C ILE A 168 17.25 -24.60 -8.93
N ALA A 169 16.71 -25.71 -9.43
CA ALA A 169 16.58 -25.90 -10.88
C ALA A 169 15.50 -24.94 -11.44
N ALA A 170 15.76 -24.39 -12.62
CA ALA A 170 14.76 -23.62 -13.34
C ALA A 170 13.55 -24.48 -13.75
N GLU A 171 12.36 -23.88 -13.71
CA GLU A 171 11.17 -24.47 -14.31
C GLU A 171 11.27 -24.47 -15.84
N GLN A 172 10.63 -25.45 -16.49
CA GLN A 172 10.63 -25.58 -17.94
C GLN A 172 10.04 -24.31 -18.60
N LEU A 173 10.71 -23.74 -19.60
CA LEU A 173 10.18 -22.57 -20.30
C LEU A 173 9.01 -22.94 -21.21
N LEU A 174 7.95 -22.11 -21.19
CA LEU A 174 6.75 -22.32 -22.01
C LEU A 174 6.98 -22.09 -23.51
N ALA A 175 7.94 -21.24 -23.87
CA ALA A 175 8.32 -20.97 -25.25
C ALA A 175 9.75 -20.42 -25.36
N ASP A 176 10.58 -21.10 -26.14
CA ASP A 176 11.92 -20.64 -26.51
C ASP A 176 11.87 -19.31 -27.25
N ASP A 177 12.88 -18.47 -27.03
CA ASP A 177 13.15 -17.23 -27.77
C ASP A 177 12.01 -16.19 -27.76
N MET A 178 11.01 -16.33 -26.89
CA MET A 178 9.92 -15.35 -26.71
C MET A 178 10.22 -14.29 -25.66
N VAL A 179 11.08 -14.61 -24.68
CA VAL A 179 11.56 -13.67 -23.66
C VAL A 179 13.07 -13.46 -23.81
N GLN A 180 13.50 -12.22 -23.65
CA GLN A 180 14.89 -11.80 -23.70
C GLN A 180 15.25 -11.07 -22.40
N ALA A 181 16.49 -11.23 -21.94
CA ALA A 181 17.03 -10.46 -20.83
C ALA A 181 18.28 -9.69 -21.29
N ILE A 182 18.39 -8.45 -20.82
CA ILE A 182 19.46 -7.51 -21.20
C ILE A 182 20.02 -6.88 -19.92
N TRP A 183 21.33 -6.85 -19.75
CA TRP A 183 21.96 -6.27 -18.56
C TRP A 183 23.38 -5.78 -18.84
N MET A 184 23.95 -5.02 -17.90
CA MET A 184 25.35 -4.62 -17.94
C MET A 184 26.25 -5.63 -17.22
N ASP A 185 27.34 -6.05 -17.87
CA ASP A 185 28.44 -6.86 -17.30
C ASP A 185 29.77 -6.37 -17.92
N GLY A 186 30.16 -5.15 -17.55
CA GLY A 186 31.22 -4.37 -18.21
C GLY A 186 30.84 -3.84 -19.61
N VAL A 187 30.03 -4.57 -20.35
CA VAL A 187 29.33 -4.17 -21.58
C VAL A 187 27.88 -4.71 -21.56
N PRO A 188 26.97 -4.19 -22.41
CA PRO A 188 25.63 -4.75 -22.53
C PRO A 188 25.65 -6.19 -23.03
N VAL A 189 25.00 -7.08 -22.27
CA VAL A 189 24.78 -8.49 -22.59
C VAL A 189 23.32 -8.67 -23.02
N LEU A 190 23.09 -9.44 -24.09
CA LEU A 190 21.77 -9.89 -24.53
C LEU A 190 21.69 -11.42 -24.39
N LYS A 191 20.60 -11.88 -23.78
CA LYS A 191 20.27 -13.29 -23.60
C LYS A 191 18.89 -13.56 -24.16
N HIS A 192 18.77 -14.48 -25.11
CA HIS A 192 17.48 -15.08 -25.45
C HIS A 192 17.26 -16.28 -24.53
N LEU A 193 16.11 -16.37 -23.88
CA LEU A 193 15.80 -17.45 -22.96
C LEU A 193 15.29 -18.66 -23.74
N THR A 194 15.82 -19.84 -23.44
CA THR A 194 15.41 -21.12 -24.02
C THR A 194 15.43 -22.18 -22.93
N ASP A 195 14.69 -23.28 -23.10
CA ASP A 195 14.59 -24.34 -22.09
C ASP A 195 15.96 -24.97 -21.77
N ALA A 196 16.87 -24.99 -22.74
CA ALA A 196 18.25 -25.42 -22.57
C ALA A 196 19.17 -24.38 -21.89
N ASP A 197 18.74 -23.12 -21.82
CA ASP A 197 19.52 -21.99 -21.30
C ASP A 197 18.60 -20.89 -20.69
N PRO A 198 17.91 -21.19 -19.59
CA PRO A 198 16.98 -20.27 -18.91
C PRO A 198 17.69 -19.18 -18.10
N HIS A 199 19.03 -19.20 -18.06
CA HIS A 199 19.93 -18.39 -17.24
C HIS A 199 19.82 -18.61 -15.72
N THR A 200 18.64 -18.50 -15.11
CA THR A 200 18.39 -18.77 -13.68
C THR A 200 16.96 -19.24 -13.46
N ALA A 201 16.67 -19.87 -12.32
CA ALA A 201 15.31 -20.29 -11.97
C ALA A 201 14.35 -19.10 -11.77
N ALA A 202 14.82 -18.02 -11.15
CA ALA A 202 14.01 -16.83 -10.93
C ALA A 202 13.65 -16.11 -12.24
N LEU A 203 14.58 -16.04 -13.20
CA LEU A 203 14.30 -15.46 -14.52
C LEU A 203 13.36 -16.35 -15.36
N ALA A 204 13.49 -17.68 -15.27
CA ALA A 204 12.56 -18.61 -15.91
C ALA A 204 11.13 -18.45 -15.37
N ALA A 205 10.98 -18.38 -14.05
CA ALA A 205 9.71 -18.14 -13.38
C ALA A 205 9.07 -16.79 -13.79
N MET A 206 9.88 -15.73 -13.91
CA MET A 206 9.43 -14.43 -14.41
C MET A 206 8.95 -14.50 -15.88
N ALA A 207 9.75 -15.12 -16.74
CA ALA A 207 9.45 -15.29 -18.16
C ALA A 207 8.14 -16.07 -18.35
N ASN A 208 7.96 -17.17 -17.62
CA ASN A 208 6.78 -18.00 -17.73
C ASN A 208 5.49 -17.33 -17.24
N VAL A 209 5.54 -16.39 -16.29
CA VAL A 209 4.34 -15.55 -15.98
C VAL A 209 3.94 -14.72 -17.19
N PHE A 210 4.89 -14.06 -17.87
CA PHE A 210 4.58 -13.33 -19.10
C PHE A 210 4.07 -14.26 -20.20
N LEU A 211 4.63 -15.45 -20.36
CA LEU A 211 4.23 -16.39 -21.41
C LEU A 211 2.89 -17.07 -21.12
N GLU A 212 2.47 -17.21 -19.86
CA GLU A 212 1.18 -17.80 -19.51
C GLU A 212 0.03 -16.78 -19.59
N GLU A 213 0.26 -15.55 -19.08
CA GLU A 213 -0.70 -14.45 -19.17
C GLU A 213 -0.80 -13.90 -20.61
N ARG A 214 0.32 -13.85 -21.34
CA ARG A 214 0.45 -13.21 -22.66
C ARG A 214 1.15 -14.12 -23.69
N PRO A 215 0.63 -15.32 -24.00
CA PRO A 215 1.32 -16.35 -24.80
C PRO A 215 1.71 -15.97 -26.24
N ASN A 216 1.19 -14.86 -26.77
CA ASN A 216 1.52 -14.35 -28.10
C ASN A 216 2.41 -13.10 -28.09
N ASP A 217 2.72 -12.55 -26.91
CA ASP A 217 3.49 -11.32 -26.76
C ASP A 217 4.96 -11.66 -26.45
N LYS A 218 5.89 -11.00 -27.14
CA LYS A 218 7.32 -11.07 -26.80
C LYS A 218 7.65 -10.11 -25.67
N VAL A 219 8.68 -10.42 -24.89
CA VAL A 219 9.15 -9.54 -23.79
C VAL A 219 10.67 -9.39 -23.85
N ALA A 220 11.17 -8.17 -23.69
CA ALA A 220 12.57 -7.89 -23.38
C ALA A 220 12.64 -7.22 -22.00
N ILE A 221 13.49 -7.76 -21.14
CA ILE A 221 13.67 -7.32 -19.75
C ILE A 221 15.06 -6.72 -19.59
N VAL A 222 15.14 -5.41 -19.39
CA VAL A 222 16.39 -4.64 -19.25
C VAL A 222 16.68 -4.38 -17.77
N PHE A 223 17.72 -4.99 -17.22
CA PHE A 223 18.03 -4.94 -15.78
C PHE A 223 18.90 -3.73 -15.43
N HIS A 224 18.26 -2.61 -15.10
CA HIS A 224 18.89 -1.42 -14.53
C HIS A 224 19.02 -1.55 -12.99
N ALA A 225 19.73 -2.58 -12.55
CA ALA A 225 19.87 -2.90 -11.13
C ALA A 225 21.31 -3.28 -10.76
N VAL A 226 21.80 -2.67 -9.67
CA VAL A 226 23.11 -2.94 -9.05
C VAL A 226 22.94 -3.04 -7.54
N SER A 227 23.42 -4.14 -6.97
CA SER A 227 23.29 -4.45 -5.54
C SER A 227 23.96 -3.39 -4.66
N GLY A 228 23.32 -3.06 -3.54
CA GLY A 228 23.87 -2.12 -2.55
C GLY A 228 23.79 -0.63 -2.91
N THR A 229 23.21 -0.26 -4.05
CA THR A 229 23.10 1.15 -4.49
C THR A 229 21.70 1.76 -4.24
N GLY A 230 21.57 3.08 -4.40
CA GLY A 230 20.31 3.85 -4.36
C GLY A 230 20.21 4.94 -5.43
N PHE A 231 19.00 5.49 -5.66
CA PHE A 231 18.77 6.58 -6.65
C PHE A 231 19.76 7.74 -6.55
N ARG A 232 20.05 8.21 -5.34
CA ARG A 232 20.95 9.36 -5.10
C ARG A 232 22.41 9.09 -5.53
N GLU A 233 22.80 7.82 -5.59
CA GLU A 233 24.14 7.39 -6.00
C GLU A 233 24.18 7.15 -7.52
N LEU A 234 23.05 6.77 -8.11
CA LEU A 234 22.88 6.61 -9.56
C LEU A 234 22.94 7.94 -10.33
N VAL A 235 22.42 9.03 -9.76
CA VAL A 235 22.26 10.32 -10.45
C VAL A 235 23.33 11.36 -10.10
N ASP A 236 24.34 11.00 -9.31
CA ASP A 236 25.44 11.87 -8.87
C ASP A 236 26.74 11.40 -9.53
N ASP A 237 27.25 12.16 -10.49
CA ASP A 237 28.45 11.79 -11.27
C ASP A 237 29.73 11.76 -10.40
N SER A 238 29.69 12.31 -9.19
CA SER A 238 30.78 12.17 -8.22
C SER A 238 30.80 10.81 -7.51
N ASN A 239 29.75 10.00 -7.66
CA ASN A 239 29.63 8.70 -7.01
C ASN A 239 30.28 7.57 -7.84
N ALA A 240 31.51 7.20 -7.47
CA ALA A 240 32.23 6.09 -8.11
C ALA A 240 31.61 4.68 -7.87
N GLY A 241 30.56 4.55 -7.07
CA GLY A 241 29.86 3.29 -6.78
C GLY A 241 28.77 2.92 -7.78
N ARG A 242 28.22 3.88 -8.53
CA ARG A 242 27.19 3.65 -9.56
C ARG A 242 27.34 4.65 -10.71
N SER A 243 27.62 4.15 -11.91
CA SER A 243 27.79 4.97 -13.12
C SER A 243 26.45 5.16 -13.85
N TRP A 244 26.01 6.42 -14.03
CA TRP A 244 24.90 6.75 -14.92
C TRP A 244 25.22 6.38 -16.38
N GLN A 245 26.48 6.57 -16.79
CA GLN A 245 26.95 6.24 -18.14
C GLN A 245 26.75 4.74 -18.47
N ASP A 246 26.84 3.85 -17.48
CA ASP A 246 26.60 2.43 -17.70
C ASP A 246 25.11 2.13 -17.98
N ASP A 247 24.19 2.79 -17.27
CA ASP A 247 22.76 2.70 -17.56
C ASP A 247 22.39 3.37 -18.87
N ALA A 248 22.99 4.51 -19.20
CA ALA A 248 22.80 5.16 -20.49
C ALA A 248 23.28 4.27 -21.65
N ALA A 249 24.42 3.58 -21.50
CA ALA A 249 24.92 2.63 -22.49
C ALA A 249 24.03 1.37 -22.60
N LEU A 250 23.56 0.83 -21.47
CA LEU A 250 22.61 -0.29 -21.43
C LEU A 250 21.27 0.10 -22.08
N HIS A 251 20.76 1.30 -21.77
CA HIS A 251 19.54 1.83 -22.35
C HIS A 251 19.70 2.02 -23.86
N ALA A 252 20.77 2.70 -24.33
CA ALA A 252 21.03 2.89 -25.75
C ALA A 252 21.19 1.58 -26.54
N PHE A 253 21.73 0.53 -25.90
CA PHE A 253 21.74 -0.82 -26.48
C PHE A 253 20.34 -1.46 -26.50
N ALA A 254 19.50 -1.21 -25.50
CA ALA A 254 18.11 -1.66 -25.49
C ALA A 254 17.23 -0.91 -26.52
N THR A 255 17.50 0.38 -26.76
CA THR A 255 16.74 1.29 -27.65
C THR A 255 17.40 1.55 -29.00
N ALA A 256 18.34 0.68 -29.42
CA ALA A 256 18.93 0.70 -30.75
C ALA A 256 17.85 0.63 -31.86
N ASP A 257 18.21 1.01 -33.08
CA ASP A 257 17.33 0.93 -34.26
C ASP A 257 15.96 1.65 -34.11
N GLY A 258 15.86 2.66 -33.24
CA GLY A 258 14.59 3.37 -32.98
C GLY A 258 13.59 2.58 -32.13
N GLN A 259 14.05 1.56 -31.39
CA GLN A 259 13.26 0.95 -30.33
C GLN A 259 13.05 1.93 -29.16
N HIS A 260 12.04 1.67 -28.32
CA HIS A 260 11.81 2.37 -27.06
C HIS A 260 11.60 1.38 -25.92
N VAL A 261 11.84 1.82 -24.68
CA VAL A 261 11.37 1.11 -23.48
C VAL A 261 9.99 1.66 -23.14
N GLY A 262 8.92 0.86 -23.31
CA GLY A 262 7.56 1.31 -22.98
C GLY A 262 7.28 1.31 -21.48
N LEU A 263 7.88 0.37 -20.74
CA LEU A 263 7.50 0.00 -19.37
C LEU A 263 8.72 -0.07 -18.41
N PRO A 264 9.33 1.06 -18.01
CA PRO A 264 10.25 1.07 -16.88
C PRO A 264 9.48 0.82 -15.58
N ALA A 265 9.73 -0.31 -14.94
CA ALA A 265 9.14 -0.74 -13.69
C ALA A 265 10.11 -0.55 -12.53
N VAL A 266 9.60 -0.08 -11.38
CA VAL A 266 10.43 0.32 -10.25
C VAL A 266 9.84 -0.02 -8.89
N SER A 267 10.69 -0.57 -8.03
CA SER A 267 10.47 -0.78 -6.60
C SER A 267 11.83 -0.78 -5.89
N TRP A 268 12.21 0.34 -5.25
CA TRP A 268 13.56 0.54 -4.73
C TRP A 268 13.57 1.19 -3.34
N PHE A 269 13.22 0.40 -2.32
CA PHE A 269 12.90 0.92 -0.99
C PHE A 269 13.92 0.61 0.11
N ALA A 270 14.95 -0.22 -0.10
CA ALA A 270 15.85 -0.60 1.00
C ALA A 270 16.75 0.57 1.45
N SER A 271 17.61 1.11 0.58
CA SER A 271 18.36 2.35 0.89
C SER A 271 17.46 3.61 0.80
N PRO A 272 16.73 3.88 -0.31
CA PRO A 272 15.92 5.10 -0.43
C PRO A 272 14.75 5.20 0.55
N GLY A 273 14.24 4.08 1.08
CA GLY A 273 13.18 4.11 2.10
C GLY A 273 13.58 4.81 3.40
N ALA A 274 14.87 5.07 3.65
CA ALA A 274 15.32 5.94 4.74
C ALA A 274 14.93 7.43 4.57
N LEU A 275 14.39 7.83 3.40
CA LEU A 275 13.77 9.14 3.16
C LEU A 275 12.40 9.30 3.84
N ALA A 276 11.80 8.21 4.33
CA ALA A 276 10.55 8.21 5.10
C ALA A 276 9.43 9.02 4.42
N GLU A 277 8.80 9.96 5.12
CA GLU A 277 7.73 10.82 4.60
C GLU A 277 8.19 11.84 3.53
N HIS A 278 9.50 11.94 3.26
CA HIS A 278 10.06 12.80 2.21
C HIS A 278 10.48 12.00 0.95
N TYR A 279 10.10 10.73 0.86
CA TYR A 279 10.43 9.86 -0.28
C TYR A 279 9.91 10.41 -1.62
N ASP A 280 8.73 11.04 -1.60
CA ASP A 280 8.13 11.70 -2.77
C ASP A 280 8.87 13.00 -3.14
N ASP A 281 8.99 13.94 -2.20
CA ASP A 281 9.65 15.24 -2.40
C ASP A 281 11.09 15.08 -2.91
N ALA A 282 11.81 14.09 -2.37
CA ALA A 282 13.18 13.77 -2.78
C ALA A 282 13.29 13.14 -4.17
N LEU A 283 12.33 12.34 -4.63
CA LEU A 283 12.48 11.51 -5.84
C LEU A 283 11.59 11.95 -7.02
N PHE A 284 10.51 12.69 -6.78
CA PHE A 284 9.62 13.23 -7.81
C PHE A 284 10.35 14.02 -8.91
N PRO A 285 11.40 14.82 -8.62
CA PRO A 285 12.22 15.46 -9.65
C PRO A 285 12.91 14.50 -10.60
N LEU A 286 13.41 13.36 -10.11
CA LEU A 286 14.13 12.39 -10.93
C LEU A 286 13.22 11.73 -11.97
N PHE A 287 11.95 11.48 -11.60
CA PHE A 287 10.96 10.87 -12.51
C PHE A 287 10.30 11.86 -13.46
N THR A 288 10.08 13.11 -13.04
CA THR A 288 9.16 14.03 -13.74
C THR A 288 9.80 15.31 -14.28
N GLY A 289 11.01 15.64 -13.85
CA GLY A 289 11.67 16.92 -14.15
C GLY A 289 11.04 18.12 -13.42
N LYS A 290 10.26 17.86 -12.36
CA LYS A 290 9.49 18.86 -11.61
C LYS A 290 9.56 18.60 -10.11
N LYS A 291 9.17 19.58 -9.30
CA LYS A 291 8.82 19.38 -7.88
C LYS A 291 7.35 18.99 -7.73
N LEU A 292 6.95 18.57 -6.52
CA LEU A 292 5.58 18.19 -6.20
C LEU A 292 4.53 19.28 -6.48
N ASP A 293 4.94 20.56 -6.47
CA ASP A 293 4.11 21.74 -6.80
C ASP A 293 3.98 22.01 -8.31
N GLY A 294 4.68 21.25 -9.16
CA GLY A 294 4.69 21.38 -10.61
C GLY A 294 5.74 22.33 -11.17
N SER A 295 6.52 23.01 -10.32
CA SER A 295 7.66 23.83 -10.76
C SER A 295 8.74 22.97 -11.42
N ALA A 296 9.27 23.42 -12.57
CA ALA A 296 10.28 22.68 -13.32
C ALA A 296 11.66 22.69 -12.60
N VAL A 297 12.40 21.60 -12.76
CA VAL A 297 13.78 21.44 -12.29
C VAL A 297 14.70 21.37 -13.50
N THR A 298 15.85 22.02 -13.44
CA THR A 298 16.89 21.98 -14.48
C THR A 298 18.11 21.27 -13.91
N PHE A 299 18.53 20.19 -14.55
CA PHE A 299 19.67 19.38 -14.15
C PHE A 299 20.96 19.89 -14.85
N PRO A 300 22.14 19.82 -14.23
CA PRO A 300 22.42 19.33 -12.87
C PRO A 300 21.79 20.23 -11.78
N ALA A 301 21.28 19.62 -10.71
CA ALA A 301 20.45 20.25 -9.68
C ALA A 301 20.86 19.83 -8.26
N GLN A 302 20.72 20.73 -7.29
CA GLN A 302 20.62 20.34 -5.88
C GLN A 302 19.15 20.04 -5.57
N ILE A 303 18.81 18.77 -5.39
CA ILE A 303 17.46 18.37 -4.97
C ILE A 303 17.34 18.55 -3.46
N THR A 304 16.50 19.49 -3.04
CA THR A 304 16.16 19.75 -1.62
C THR A 304 14.87 19.05 -1.25
N TYR A 305 14.81 18.41 -0.09
CA TYR A 305 13.63 17.70 0.39
C TYR A 305 13.43 17.86 1.91
N GLY A 306 12.18 17.95 2.34
CA GLY A 306 11.83 18.18 3.75
C GLY A 306 12.43 19.49 4.31
N ALA A 307 12.75 19.51 5.61
CA ALA A 307 13.22 20.74 6.28
C ALA A 307 14.71 21.08 6.02
N SER A 308 15.54 20.08 5.73
CA SER A 308 17.00 20.25 5.60
C SER A 308 17.70 19.18 4.74
N GLY A 309 16.96 18.24 4.15
CA GLY A 309 17.53 17.22 3.28
C GLY A 309 17.95 17.81 1.94
N SER A 310 19.09 17.38 1.41
CA SER A 310 19.40 17.58 -0.01
C SER A 310 20.42 16.58 -0.54
N TYR A 311 20.46 16.42 -1.87
CA TYR A 311 21.50 15.68 -2.59
C TYR A 311 21.74 16.30 -3.98
N THR A 312 22.92 16.05 -4.55
CA THR A 312 23.26 16.41 -5.93
C THR A 312 22.57 15.43 -6.88
N ALA A 313 21.95 15.94 -7.94
CA ALA A 313 21.51 15.14 -9.07
C ALA A 313 22.02 15.79 -10.35
N ASP A 314 23.05 15.22 -10.96
CA ASP A 314 23.54 15.61 -12.27
C ASP A 314 22.60 15.14 -13.38
N HIS A 315 21.91 14.02 -13.13
CA HIS A 315 21.04 13.35 -14.09
C HIS A 315 19.59 13.16 -13.61
N TRP A 316 18.69 12.93 -14.56
CA TRP A 316 17.31 12.50 -14.29
C TRP A 316 16.77 11.56 -15.37
N PHE A 317 15.70 10.83 -15.05
CA PHE A 317 15.19 9.76 -15.90
C PHE A 317 14.62 10.22 -17.25
N GLY A 318 14.29 11.50 -17.41
CA GLY A 318 13.87 12.07 -18.71
C GLY A 318 14.99 12.16 -19.75
N GLU A 319 16.24 11.90 -19.39
CA GLU A 319 17.34 11.70 -20.35
C GLU A 319 17.34 10.31 -21.00
N LEU A 320 16.70 9.32 -20.34
CA LEU A 320 16.53 7.96 -20.85
C LEU A 320 15.12 7.72 -21.39
N TYR A 321 14.10 8.34 -20.81
CA TYR A 321 12.69 8.04 -21.09
C TYR A 321 11.92 9.23 -21.63
N ASP A 322 11.20 8.99 -22.73
CA ASP A 322 10.32 9.97 -23.37
C ASP A 322 8.85 9.71 -22.96
N PRO A 323 8.13 10.67 -22.36
CA PRO A 323 6.72 10.50 -21.99
C PRO A 323 5.74 10.42 -23.20
N ALA A 324 6.21 10.57 -24.44
CA ALA A 324 5.44 10.18 -25.63
C ALA A 324 5.43 8.66 -25.89
N HIS A 325 6.45 7.94 -25.38
CA HIS A 325 6.70 6.51 -25.65
C HIS A 325 6.75 5.63 -24.40
N THR A 326 6.85 6.23 -23.21
CA THR A 326 7.13 5.55 -21.95
C THR A 326 6.09 5.84 -20.88
N ARG A 327 5.76 4.86 -20.04
CA ARG A 327 5.10 5.07 -18.74
C ARG A 327 5.79 4.25 -17.65
N TRP A 328 6.09 4.89 -16.52
CA TRP A 328 6.57 4.16 -15.35
C TRP A 328 5.51 3.21 -14.82
N VAL A 329 5.93 1.99 -14.47
CA VAL A 329 5.17 0.98 -13.73
C VAL A 329 5.59 1.09 -12.26
N PRO A 330 4.85 1.83 -11.42
CA PRO A 330 5.14 1.88 -10.00
C PRO A 330 4.59 0.62 -9.31
N PHE A 331 5.41 0.00 -8.45
CA PHE A 331 4.97 -1.08 -7.57
C PHE A 331 5.77 -1.09 -6.26
N GLY A 332 5.40 -1.98 -5.33
CA GLY A 332 6.01 -2.04 -4.00
C GLY A 332 5.60 -0.92 -3.04
N PRO A 333 6.21 -0.84 -1.84
CA PRO A 333 7.43 -1.55 -1.43
C PRO A 333 7.30 -3.08 -1.32
N HIS A 334 8.42 -3.78 -1.46
CA HIS A 334 8.50 -5.21 -1.11
C HIS A 334 8.57 -5.42 0.42
N ARG A 335 8.58 -6.69 0.86
CA ARG A 335 8.53 -7.08 2.28
C ARG A 335 9.85 -6.82 3.01
N PHE A 336 9.80 -6.12 4.15
CA PHE A 336 10.98 -5.86 5.00
C PHE A 336 10.83 -6.56 6.36
N ASP A 337 11.72 -7.51 6.65
CA ASP A 337 11.67 -8.32 7.87
C ASP A 337 12.23 -7.63 9.13
N ILE A 338 11.81 -8.15 10.29
CA ILE A 338 12.33 -7.75 11.60
C ILE A 338 13.68 -8.40 11.86
N SER A 339 14.56 -7.70 12.58
CA SER A 339 15.90 -8.17 12.97
C SER A 339 16.09 -8.23 14.50
N LYS A 340 15.01 -8.10 15.25
CA LYS A 340 14.94 -8.06 16.72
C LYS A 340 13.48 -8.21 17.17
N ASP A 341 13.28 -8.52 18.45
CA ASP A 341 11.95 -8.57 19.06
C ASP A 341 11.27 -7.20 19.06
N MET A 342 9.96 -7.23 18.81
CA MET A 342 9.08 -6.08 18.66
C MET A 342 7.92 -6.13 19.65
N GLN A 343 7.43 -4.96 20.04
CA GLN A 343 6.16 -4.77 20.74
C GLN A 343 5.03 -4.53 19.73
N SER A 344 5.32 -3.89 18.60
CA SER A 344 4.39 -3.58 17.51
C SER A 344 5.14 -3.52 16.18
N ALA A 345 4.46 -3.35 15.05
CA ALA A 345 5.07 -3.29 13.72
C ALA A 345 6.18 -2.21 13.55
N THR A 346 6.19 -1.19 14.40
CA THR A 346 7.17 -0.07 14.37
C THR A 346 7.87 0.20 15.70
N VAL A 347 7.56 -0.55 16.77
CA VAL A 347 8.15 -0.36 18.11
C VAL A 347 8.81 -1.67 18.58
N THR A 348 10.06 -1.57 18.98
CA THR A 348 10.85 -2.69 19.54
C THR A 348 10.29 -3.17 20.89
N ALA A 349 10.61 -4.39 21.32
CA ALA A 349 10.19 -4.92 22.62
C ALA A 349 10.70 -4.13 23.84
N LEU A 350 11.60 -3.16 23.64
CA LEU A 350 12.10 -2.22 24.67
C LEU A 350 11.38 -0.86 24.64
N GLY A 351 10.32 -0.70 23.83
CA GLY A 351 9.55 0.53 23.71
C GLY A 351 10.18 1.63 22.82
N ALA A 352 11.34 1.38 22.21
CA ALA A 352 11.97 2.30 21.26
C ALA A 352 11.44 2.10 19.84
N MET A 353 11.33 3.17 19.05
CA MET A 353 10.98 3.10 17.62
C MET A 353 11.99 2.23 16.86
N GLN A 354 11.51 1.47 15.87
CA GLN A 354 12.32 0.79 14.88
C GLN A 354 12.32 1.64 13.62
N ASP A 355 13.30 2.54 13.52
CA ASP A 355 13.34 3.60 12.51
C ASP A 355 13.29 3.05 11.07
N ASN A 356 13.94 1.92 10.77
CA ASN A 356 13.90 1.36 9.41
C ASN A 356 12.46 0.97 9.01
N LEU A 357 11.72 0.29 9.89
CA LEU A 357 10.34 -0.15 9.60
C LEU A 357 9.37 1.03 9.59
N SER A 358 9.53 1.97 10.54
CA SER A 358 8.80 3.24 10.55
C SER A 358 8.98 4.00 9.23
N ASN A 359 10.23 4.12 8.78
CA ASN A 359 10.57 4.80 7.54
C ASN A 359 10.05 4.03 6.30
N LYS A 360 9.98 2.69 6.31
CA LYS A 360 9.32 1.92 5.22
C LYS A 360 7.82 2.21 5.15
N GLN A 361 7.14 2.29 6.30
CA GLN A 361 5.72 2.65 6.37
C GLN A 361 5.49 4.08 5.85
N ALA A 362 6.31 5.05 6.25
CA ALA A 362 6.21 6.41 5.75
C ALA A 362 6.50 6.52 4.24
N ALA A 363 7.57 5.86 3.75
CA ALA A 363 7.93 5.82 2.34
C ALA A 363 6.87 5.15 1.46
N ARG A 364 6.15 4.14 1.96
CA ARG A 364 4.99 3.52 1.29
C ARG A 364 3.86 4.52 1.05
N LEU A 365 3.57 5.37 2.03
CA LEU A 365 2.53 6.40 1.92
C LEU A 365 2.96 7.52 0.98
N ALA A 366 4.20 8.00 1.11
CA ALA A 366 4.77 9.00 0.20
C ALA A 366 4.83 8.51 -1.25
N TRP A 367 5.21 7.25 -1.50
CA TRP A 367 5.17 6.65 -2.84
C TRP A 367 3.77 6.68 -3.47
N ARG A 368 2.73 6.34 -2.70
CA ARG A 368 1.33 6.43 -3.15
C ARG A 368 0.93 7.87 -3.46
N ALA A 369 1.35 8.84 -2.63
CA ALA A 369 1.10 10.26 -2.86
C ALA A 369 1.80 10.78 -4.13
N MET A 370 3.05 10.36 -4.38
CA MET A 370 3.79 10.64 -5.61
C MET A 370 3.08 10.13 -6.86
N VAL A 371 2.70 8.84 -6.88
CA VAL A 371 2.03 8.22 -8.04
C VAL A 371 0.67 8.89 -8.30
N GLY A 372 -0.04 9.30 -7.25
CA GLY A 372 -1.31 10.04 -7.34
C GLY A 372 -1.19 11.55 -7.57
N ASN A 373 0.02 12.12 -7.63
CA ASN A 373 0.19 13.57 -7.74
C ASN A 373 -0.15 14.06 -9.16
N ALA A 374 -1.10 15.00 -9.26
CA ALA A 374 -1.55 15.56 -10.54
C ALA A 374 -0.42 16.17 -11.40
N ASN A 375 0.66 16.67 -10.79
CA ASN A 375 1.81 17.24 -11.51
C ASN A 375 2.68 16.19 -12.21
N ALA A 376 2.54 14.90 -11.85
CA ALA A 376 3.14 13.79 -12.58
C ALA A 376 2.55 13.66 -13.99
N GLY A 377 1.34 14.19 -14.21
CA GLY A 377 0.66 14.19 -15.50
C GLY A 377 0.41 12.78 -16.00
N THR A 378 1.24 12.32 -16.93
CA THR A 378 1.17 10.97 -17.49
C THR A 378 2.46 10.17 -17.27
N TRP A 379 3.32 10.53 -16.32
CA TRP A 379 4.57 9.78 -16.10
C TRP A 379 4.36 8.36 -15.54
N PHE A 380 3.35 8.16 -14.69
CA PHE A 380 3.08 6.87 -14.03
C PHE A 380 1.81 6.18 -14.57
N LEU A 381 1.84 4.86 -14.60
CA LEU A 381 0.68 3.98 -14.62
C LEU A 381 0.09 3.82 -13.20
N PRO A 382 -1.11 3.23 -13.04
CA PRO A 382 -1.65 2.88 -11.73
C PRO A 382 -0.70 2.02 -10.89
N LEU A 383 -0.70 2.20 -9.57
CA LEU A 383 0.14 1.45 -8.64
C LEU A 383 -0.22 -0.04 -8.65
N GLY A 384 0.73 -0.87 -9.10
CA GLY A 384 0.61 -2.32 -9.11
C GLY A 384 0.61 -2.96 -7.72
N PRO A 385 0.39 -4.28 -7.63
CA PRO A 385 0.54 -5.03 -6.38
C PRO A 385 1.93 -4.90 -5.75
N GLU A 386 1.96 -4.99 -4.42
CA GLU A 386 3.20 -5.06 -3.65
C GLU A 386 3.64 -6.54 -3.53
N PRO A 387 4.88 -6.91 -3.93
CA PRO A 387 5.36 -8.28 -3.76
C PRO A 387 5.70 -8.51 -2.29
N LEU A 388 4.82 -9.23 -1.56
CA LEU A 388 4.94 -9.40 -0.11
C LEU A 388 4.98 -10.86 0.32
N ALA A 389 4.07 -11.70 -0.15
CA ALA A 389 3.98 -13.11 0.25
C ALA A 389 5.07 -13.98 -0.43
N TYR A 390 6.34 -13.76 -0.07
CA TYR A 390 7.51 -14.50 -0.54
C TYR A 390 8.58 -14.60 0.56
N ARG A 391 9.47 -15.59 0.47
CA ARG A 391 10.51 -15.92 1.43
C ARG A 391 11.77 -15.07 1.24
N ASN A 392 12.11 -14.26 2.25
CA ASN A 392 13.48 -13.77 2.46
C ASN A 392 14.28 -14.81 3.27
N GLY A 393 15.60 -14.67 3.32
CA GLY A 393 16.42 -15.41 4.28
C GLY A 393 17.06 -16.68 3.72
N GLU A 394 18.36 -16.60 3.54
CA GLU A 394 19.26 -17.76 3.41
C GLU A 394 20.18 -17.80 4.65
N PRO A 395 20.42 -18.97 5.29
CA PRO A 395 21.39 -19.10 6.36
C PRO A 395 22.83 -19.07 5.82
N ASP A 396 23.76 -18.36 6.48
CA ASP A 396 25.19 -18.34 6.11
C ASP A 396 25.94 -19.68 6.23
N GLY A 397 25.25 -20.76 6.64
CA GLY A 397 25.84 -22.07 6.92
C GLY A 397 26.79 -22.11 8.13
N MET A 398 27.05 -20.98 8.80
CA MET A 398 27.96 -20.84 9.94
C MET A 398 27.26 -20.36 11.22
N GLY A 399 25.97 -20.03 11.16
CA GLY A 399 25.13 -19.68 12.29
C GLY A 399 25.32 -18.25 12.80
N SER A 400 25.90 -17.35 12.01
CA SER A 400 26.26 -15.99 12.44
C SER A 400 25.46 -14.88 11.76
N TRP A 401 25.01 -15.13 10.52
CA TRP A 401 24.29 -14.18 9.68
C TRP A 401 23.17 -14.90 8.90
N VAL A 402 22.04 -14.22 8.74
CA VAL A 402 20.91 -14.68 7.91
C VAL A 402 20.47 -13.50 7.06
N ASP A 403 20.35 -13.71 5.75
CA ASP A 403 20.01 -12.65 4.81
C ASP A 403 18.51 -12.29 4.80
N GLN A 404 18.06 -11.66 5.88
CA GLN A 404 16.66 -11.29 6.10
C GLN A 404 16.12 -10.24 5.11
N SER A 405 16.98 -9.60 4.32
CA SER A 405 16.60 -8.46 3.47
C SER A 405 16.28 -8.84 2.03
N HIS A 406 16.70 -10.02 1.57
CA HIS A 406 16.62 -10.38 0.15
C HIS A 406 15.86 -11.70 -0.07
N PRO A 407 15.18 -11.87 -1.22
CA PRO A 407 14.59 -13.14 -1.62
C PRO A 407 15.63 -14.27 -1.59
N THR A 408 15.28 -15.42 -1.04
CA THR A 408 16.20 -16.56 -0.95
C THR A 408 16.41 -17.26 -2.30
N GLY A 409 17.61 -17.82 -2.53
CA GLY A 409 17.95 -18.58 -3.74
C GLY A 409 17.63 -20.07 -3.66
N ASP A 410 17.38 -20.59 -2.46
CA ASP A 410 17.29 -22.02 -2.12
C ASP A 410 15.88 -22.62 -2.21
N HIS A 411 14.87 -21.81 -2.53
CA HIS A 411 13.47 -22.20 -2.45
C HIS A 411 12.59 -21.45 -3.47
N ASP A 412 11.57 -22.11 -4.00
CA ASP A 412 10.69 -21.53 -5.03
C ASP A 412 9.88 -20.32 -4.51
N ASP A 413 9.44 -20.36 -3.24
CA ASP A 413 8.84 -19.20 -2.55
C ASP A 413 9.80 -18.01 -2.40
N GLY A 414 11.09 -18.15 -2.72
CA GLY A 414 12.10 -17.10 -2.63
C GLY A 414 12.16 -16.19 -3.87
N ALA A 415 13.32 -16.16 -4.52
CA ALA A 415 13.60 -15.31 -5.67
C ALA A 415 12.67 -15.61 -6.87
N ALA A 416 12.26 -16.86 -7.07
CA ALA A 416 11.33 -17.23 -8.13
C ALA A 416 9.94 -16.63 -7.87
N LEU A 417 9.33 -16.84 -6.71
CA LEU A 417 8.04 -16.22 -6.37
C LEU A 417 8.10 -14.68 -6.35
N TYR A 418 9.19 -14.08 -5.84
CA TYR A 418 9.41 -12.62 -5.95
C TYR A 418 9.40 -12.14 -7.41
N ALA A 419 10.04 -12.89 -8.32
CA ALA A 419 10.07 -12.56 -9.75
C ALA A 419 8.70 -12.75 -10.42
N ARG A 420 7.94 -13.80 -10.06
CA ARG A 420 6.55 -14.00 -10.50
C ARG A 420 5.64 -12.84 -10.06
N LEU A 421 5.70 -12.44 -8.78
CA LEU A 421 4.95 -11.29 -8.26
C LEU A 421 5.36 -9.97 -8.92
N THR A 422 6.64 -9.82 -9.28
CA THR A 422 7.15 -8.66 -10.03
C THR A 422 6.59 -8.61 -11.46
N ALA A 423 6.53 -9.74 -12.16
CA ALA A 423 5.89 -9.83 -13.48
C ALA A 423 4.39 -9.48 -13.40
N HIS A 424 3.68 -9.98 -12.40
CA HIS A 424 2.29 -9.59 -12.14
C HIS A 424 2.10 -8.11 -11.84
N ALA A 425 3.05 -7.49 -11.13
CA ALA A 425 3.01 -6.05 -10.88
C ALA A 425 3.08 -5.24 -12.19
N ILE A 426 3.91 -5.68 -13.13
CA ILE A 426 4.08 -5.06 -14.45
C ILE A 426 2.84 -5.28 -15.32
N LEU A 427 2.35 -6.51 -15.39
CA LEU A 427 1.18 -6.88 -16.18
C LEU A 427 -0.10 -6.18 -15.70
N GLN A 428 -0.33 -6.10 -14.39
CA GLN A 428 -1.52 -5.45 -13.83
C GLN A 428 -1.47 -3.93 -14.03
N SER A 429 -0.36 -3.28 -13.68
CA SER A 429 -0.19 -1.83 -13.78
C SER A 429 -0.31 -1.33 -15.23
N SER A 430 0.19 -2.12 -16.19
CA SER A 430 0.08 -1.82 -17.63
C SER A 430 -1.26 -2.20 -18.27
N GLY A 431 -2.21 -2.76 -17.51
CA GLY A 431 -3.52 -3.17 -18.03
C GLY A 431 -3.47 -4.37 -18.98
N LEU A 432 -2.43 -5.20 -18.89
CA LEU A 432 -2.26 -6.42 -19.68
C LEU A 432 -3.00 -7.63 -19.09
N THR A 433 -3.43 -7.54 -17.83
CA THR A 433 -4.37 -8.46 -17.14
C THR A 433 -5.68 -7.74 -16.76
N GLY A 434 -6.74 -8.52 -16.51
CA GLY A 434 -8.09 -7.99 -16.26
C GLY A 434 -8.49 -7.84 -14.79
N TRP A 435 -7.61 -8.16 -13.84
CA TRP A 435 -7.92 -8.17 -12.40
C TRP A 435 -7.45 -6.90 -11.67
N SER A 436 -8.11 -6.60 -10.55
CA SER A 436 -7.81 -5.44 -9.69
C SER A 436 -6.82 -5.81 -8.59
N VAL A 437 -5.92 -4.90 -8.22
CA VAL A 437 -5.00 -5.09 -7.09
C VAL A 437 -5.80 -5.35 -5.81
N PRO A 438 -5.61 -6.48 -5.11
CA PRO A 438 -6.31 -6.75 -3.86
C PRO A 438 -5.93 -5.74 -2.76
N GLU A 439 -6.94 -5.17 -2.12
CA GLU A 439 -6.80 -4.34 -0.91
C GLU A 439 -7.97 -4.58 0.04
N PHE A 440 -7.82 -4.24 1.32
CA PHE A 440 -8.95 -4.22 2.26
C PHE A 440 -9.76 -2.92 2.04
N ASP A 441 -10.80 -3.01 1.22
CA ASP A 441 -11.72 -1.93 0.87
C ASP A 441 -13.09 -2.05 1.56
N MET A 442 -13.32 -3.14 2.31
CA MET A 442 -14.56 -3.40 3.02
C MET A 442 -14.30 -3.79 4.49
N CYS A 443 -15.13 -3.26 5.39
CA CYS A 443 -15.06 -3.50 6.83
C CYS A 443 -16.48 -3.54 7.45
N SER A 444 -16.66 -4.33 8.50
CA SER A 444 -17.88 -4.38 9.32
C SER A 444 -17.54 -4.72 10.76
N TRP A 445 -17.74 -3.78 11.67
CA TRP A 445 -17.70 -4.03 13.11
C TRP A 445 -19.00 -4.70 13.55
N GLU A 446 -18.90 -5.82 14.28
CA GLU A 446 -20.08 -6.49 14.80
C GLU A 446 -20.68 -5.66 15.94
N PRO A 447 -21.99 -5.33 15.94
CA PRO A 447 -22.58 -4.36 16.87
C PRO A 447 -22.40 -4.61 18.38
N SER A 448 -22.20 -5.85 18.83
CA SER A 448 -21.88 -6.17 20.24
C SER A 448 -20.37 -6.13 20.56
N GLY A 449 -19.55 -5.72 19.60
CA GLY A 449 -18.10 -5.61 19.69
C GLY A 449 -17.38 -6.96 19.72
N THR A 450 -18.04 -8.07 19.40
CA THR A 450 -17.44 -9.41 19.56
C THR A 450 -16.34 -9.71 18.53
N TYR A 451 -16.38 -9.06 17.37
CA TYR A 451 -15.35 -9.11 16.35
C TYR A 451 -15.51 -7.95 15.35
N VAL A 452 -14.53 -7.81 14.46
CA VAL A 452 -14.62 -6.99 13.25
C VAL A 452 -14.22 -7.85 12.04
N GLU A 453 -14.97 -7.73 10.95
CA GLU A 453 -14.67 -8.41 9.67
C GLU A 453 -14.15 -7.41 8.64
N VAL A 454 -13.12 -7.83 7.91
CA VAL A 454 -12.50 -7.06 6.82
C VAL A 454 -12.24 -7.97 5.63
N TRP A 455 -12.48 -7.47 4.42
CA TRP A 455 -12.33 -8.24 3.19
C TRP A 455 -11.99 -7.35 1.99
N SER A 456 -11.71 -8.01 0.86
CA SER A 456 -11.41 -7.37 -0.41
C SER A 456 -12.56 -7.56 -1.40
N SER A 457 -12.94 -6.53 -2.15
CA SER A 457 -13.85 -6.68 -3.29
C SER A 457 -13.22 -7.41 -4.48
N ALA A 458 -11.89 -7.51 -4.53
CA ALA A 458 -11.18 -8.25 -5.59
C ALA A 458 -11.44 -9.77 -5.53
N GLY A 459 -11.77 -10.31 -4.35
CA GLY A 459 -12.09 -11.73 -4.18
C GLY A 459 -11.92 -12.22 -2.74
N PRO A 460 -12.18 -13.52 -2.49
CA PRO A 460 -12.00 -14.16 -1.19
C PRO A 460 -10.56 -14.04 -0.68
N VAL A 461 -10.38 -13.54 0.54
CA VAL A 461 -9.08 -13.49 1.22
C VAL A 461 -8.72 -14.88 1.74
N THR A 462 -7.47 -15.29 1.49
CA THR A 462 -6.83 -16.53 1.95
C THR A 462 -5.36 -16.23 2.31
N THR A 463 -4.55 -17.25 2.56
CA THR A 463 -3.10 -17.16 2.77
C THR A 463 -2.40 -18.32 2.04
N LEU A 464 -1.10 -18.23 1.75
CA LEU A 464 -0.35 -19.33 1.11
C LEU A 464 -0.50 -20.63 1.91
N ARG A 465 -0.39 -20.54 3.24
CA ARG A 465 -0.51 -21.67 4.16
C ARG A 465 -1.88 -22.35 4.04
N ALA A 466 -2.95 -21.57 3.98
CA ALA A 466 -4.31 -22.07 3.84
C ALA A 466 -4.56 -22.68 2.45
N THR A 467 -4.18 -21.99 1.37
CA THR A 467 -4.35 -22.47 -0.02
C THR A 467 -3.61 -23.79 -0.26
N ARG A 468 -2.40 -23.94 0.29
CA ARG A 468 -1.58 -25.15 0.17
C ARG A 468 -1.95 -26.28 1.14
N ASN A 469 -2.94 -26.07 2.02
CA ASN A 469 -3.31 -27.00 3.10
C ASN A 469 -2.12 -27.37 4.00
N GLU A 470 -1.21 -26.42 4.22
CA GLU A 470 -0.09 -26.57 5.15
C GLU A 470 -0.57 -26.55 6.61
N VAL A 471 0.22 -27.14 7.51
CA VAL A 471 -0.08 -27.15 8.94
C VAL A 471 -0.13 -25.71 9.48
N ALA A 472 -1.18 -25.39 10.23
CA ALA A 472 -1.35 -24.10 10.90
C ALA A 472 -0.19 -23.81 11.87
N LEU A 473 0.04 -22.53 12.17
CA LEU A 473 1.00 -22.14 13.18
C LEU A 473 0.57 -22.67 14.56
N GLY A 474 1.55 -22.98 15.42
CA GLY A 474 1.26 -23.47 16.77
C GLY A 474 0.76 -22.36 17.71
N ALA A 475 0.21 -22.73 18.86
CA ALA A 475 -0.15 -21.77 19.91
C ALA A 475 1.07 -21.29 20.75
N GLY A 476 2.25 -21.18 20.12
CA GLY A 476 3.52 -20.91 20.80
C GLY A 476 3.77 -19.43 21.12
N LEU A 477 3.23 -18.54 20.29
CA LEU A 477 3.33 -17.08 20.43
C LEU A 477 1.95 -16.48 20.13
N ALA A 478 1.57 -15.43 20.86
CA ALA A 478 0.20 -14.91 20.81
C ALA A 478 -0.20 -14.37 19.42
N HIS A 479 0.72 -13.74 18.69
CA HIS A 479 0.47 -13.16 17.36
C HIS A 479 0.45 -14.21 16.22
N TRP A 480 0.68 -15.49 16.52
CA TRP A 480 0.62 -16.58 15.53
C TRP A 480 -0.84 -16.91 15.18
N THR A 481 -1.39 -16.11 14.28
CA THR A 481 -2.78 -16.14 13.80
C THR A 481 -2.89 -16.78 12.40
N ASP A 482 -4.11 -17.05 11.92
CA ASP A 482 -4.31 -17.52 10.54
C ASP A 482 -3.85 -16.45 9.54
N VAL A 483 -4.09 -15.17 9.85
CA VAL A 483 -3.81 -14.01 8.99
C VAL A 483 -2.95 -12.98 9.71
N PHE A 484 -1.71 -12.84 9.26
CA PHE A 484 -0.72 -11.92 9.83
C PHE A 484 -0.95 -10.46 9.43
N GLY A 485 -0.33 -9.55 10.19
CA GLY A 485 -0.23 -8.13 9.85
C GLY A 485 -1.23 -7.20 10.54
N TRP A 486 -2.12 -7.75 11.37
CA TRP A 486 -3.14 -6.99 12.10
C TRP A 486 -2.66 -6.51 13.47
N GLN A 487 -3.03 -5.28 13.82
CA GLN A 487 -2.84 -4.71 15.16
C GLN A 487 -4.17 -4.14 15.69
N ILE A 488 -4.34 -4.21 17.00
CA ILE A 488 -5.43 -3.60 17.79
C ILE A 488 -4.78 -2.59 18.73
N ASN A 489 -5.19 -1.32 18.65
CA ASN A 489 -4.65 -0.22 19.46
C ASN A 489 -3.11 -0.12 19.44
N GLY A 490 -2.50 -0.45 18.28
CA GLY A 490 -1.04 -0.45 18.10
C GLY A 490 -0.31 -1.64 18.73
N SER A 491 -1.02 -2.69 19.17
CA SER A 491 -0.45 -3.97 19.61
C SER A 491 -0.84 -5.09 18.63
N PRO A 492 0.01 -6.09 18.33
CA PRO A 492 -0.33 -7.20 17.44
C PRO A 492 -1.58 -7.94 17.89
N ALA A 493 -2.49 -8.24 16.97
CA ALA A 493 -3.70 -8.98 17.27
C ALA A 493 -3.35 -10.45 17.62
N SER A 494 -3.85 -10.96 18.75
CA SER A 494 -3.65 -12.35 19.16
C SER A 494 -4.60 -13.34 18.47
N ARG A 495 -5.62 -12.84 17.77
CA ARG A 495 -6.59 -13.69 17.05
C ARG A 495 -7.19 -13.00 15.82
N ALA A 496 -6.72 -13.41 14.66
CA ALA A 496 -7.29 -13.10 13.35
C ALA A 496 -7.48 -14.41 12.55
N GLU A 497 -8.71 -14.69 12.13
CA GLU A 497 -9.14 -15.96 11.54
C GLU A 497 -9.63 -15.79 10.09
N LEU A 498 -9.43 -16.81 9.26
CA LEU A 498 -10.05 -16.87 7.93
C LEU A 498 -11.50 -17.38 8.02
N VAL A 499 -12.47 -16.52 7.74
CA VAL A 499 -13.90 -16.85 7.78
C VAL A 499 -14.56 -16.51 6.45
N GLN A 500 -14.90 -17.55 5.67
CA GLN A 500 -15.65 -17.44 4.41
C GLN A 500 -15.07 -16.42 3.41
N GLY A 501 -13.74 -16.36 3.27
CA GLY A 501 -13.06 -15.42 2.38
C GLY A 501 -12.92 -14.00 2.95
N ARG A 502 -13.12 -13.84 4.26
CA ARG A 502 -12.89 -12.61 5.03
C ARG A 502 -11.88 -12.88 6.13
N VAL A 503 -11.26 -11.82 6.65
CA VAL A 503 -10.51 -11.88 7.90
C VAL A 503 -11.42 -11.43 9.02
N ARG A 504 -11.54 -12.23 10.07
CA ARG A 504 -12.27 -11.87 11.29
C ARG A 504 -11.29 -11.68 12.44
N ILE A 505 -11.26 -10.48 13.00
CA ILE A 505 -10.35 -10.06 14.06
C ILE A 505 -11.15 -9.96 15.36
N TYR A 506 -10.61 -10.50 16.45
CA TYR A 506 -11.25 -10.52 17.77
C TYR A 506 -10.53 -9.57 18.75
N PRO A 507 -11.24 -8.99 19.74
CA PRO A 507 -10.60 -8.16 20.75
C PRO A 507 -9.71 -8.99 21.68
N GLU A 508 -8.60 -8.41 22.14
CA GLU A 508 -7.67 -9.04 23.09
C GLU A 508 -8.36 -9.47 24.39
N THR A 509 -9.35 -8.69 24.85
CA THR A 509 -10.20 -9.01 26.01
C THR A 509 -11.60 -8.47 25.83
N GLY A 510 -12.62 -9.25 26.20
CA GLY A 510 -14.02 -8.77 26.27
C GLY A 510 -14.64 -8.51 24.89
N SER A 511 -15.17 -7.30 24.71
CA SER A 511 -15.68 -6.77 23.43
C SER A 511 -14.89 -5.53 23.03
N PHE A 512 -14.77 -5.27 21.73
CA PHE A 512 -14.41 -3.96 21.21
C PHE A 512 -15.38 -2.88 21.72
N SER A 513 -14.82 -1.70 21.94
CA SER A 513 -15.43 -0.44 22.33
C SER A 513 -15.39 0.56 21.18
N ALA A 514 -16.13 1.66 21.29
CA ALA A 514 -16.12 2.74 20.30
C ALA A 514 -14.79 3.51 20.17
N THR A 515 -13.82 3.24 21.05
CA THR A 515 -12.47 3.86 21.02
C THR A 515 -11.40 2.96 20.43
N ASP A 516 -11.69 1.69 20.16
CA ASP A 516 -10.69 0.75 19.64
C ASP A 516 -10.38 1.00 18.16
N VAL A 517 -9.13 0.78 17.78
CA VAL A 517 -8.63 0.98 16.41
C VAL A 517 -7.96 -0.29 15.93
N ILE A 518 -8.26 -0.70 14.70
CA ILE A 518 -7.52 -1.76 13.98
C ILE A 518 -6.65 -1.15 12.87
N SER A 519 -5.51 -1.79 12.59
CA SER A 519 -4.62 -1.45 11.48
C SER A 519 -4.00 -2.69 10.84
N PHE A 520 -3.62 -2.58 9.56
CA PHE A 520 -3.02 -3.68 8.79
C PHE A 520 -1.76 -3.24 8.02
N GLY A 521 -0.73 -4.10 8.06
CA GLY A 521 0.42 -3.99 7.17
C GLY A 521 1.37 -2.83 7.50
N GLU A 522 1.39 -2.43 8.77
CA GLU A 522 2.32 -1.43 9.29
C GLU A 522 3.79 -1.91 9.27
N GLY A 523 4.70 -0.96 9.44
CA GLY A 523 6.14 -1.17 9.33
C GLY A 523 6.56 -1.75 7.98
N GLY A 524 7.23 -2.89 8.02
CA GLY A 524 7.68 -3.65 6.85
C GLY A 524 6.59 -4.48 6.15
N ALA A 525 5.33 -4.37 6.57
CA ALA A 525 4.18 -5.15 6.10
C ALA A 525 4.32 -6.68 6.29
N THR A 526 4.94 -7.10 7.40
CA THR A 526 5.14 -8.52 7.75
C THR A 526 4.17 -9.04 8.81
N GLY A 527 3.76 -8.20 9.76
CA GLY A 527 3.11 -8.64 11.00
C GLY A 527 3.99 -9.43 11.96
N ALA A 528 5.27 -9.64 11.63
CA ALA A 528 6.23 -10.33 12.48
C ALA A 528 6.63 -9.45 13.66
N VAL A 529 6.74 -10.05 14.85
CA VAL A 529 7.19 -9.39 16.08
C VAL A 529 8.21 -10.18 16.91
N LYS A 530 8.44 -11.46 16.62
CA LYS A 530 9.39 -12.29 17.35
C LYS A 530 10.54 -12.76 16.46
N PHE A 531 11.77 -12.41 16.84
CA PHE A 531 12.97 -12.74 16.07
C PHE A 531 13.89 -13.72 16.84
N PRO A 532 14.37 -14.81 16.20
CA PRO A 532 14.17 -15.24 14.81
C PRO A 532 12.94 -16.15 14.57
N GLU A 533 12.11 -16.40 15.58
CA GLU A 533 11.06 -17.43 15.54
C GLU A 533 10.06 -17.25 14.38
N ASP A 534 9.66 -16.02 14.04
CA ASP A 534 8.72 -15.74 12.94
C ASP A 534 9.30 -16.05 11.54
N LEU A 535 10.63 -16.02 11.40
CA LEU A 535 11.32 -16.42 10.17
C LEU A 535 11.31 -17.94 10.03
N TYR A 536 11.66 -18.66 11.09
CA TYR A 536 11.67 -20.13 11.10
C TYR A 536 10.27 -20.75 11.00
N ALA A 537 9.24 -20.04 11.47
CA ALA A 537 7.85 -20.44 11.33
C ALA A 537 7.25 -20.13 9.93
N GLU A 538 8.03 -19.53 9.02
CA GLU A 538 7.58 -19.15 7.67
C GLU A 538 6.31 -18.28 7.68
N THR A 539 6.28 -17.28 8.54
CA THR A 539 5.10 -16.42 8.75
C THR A 539 4.68 -15.60 7.52
N TYR A 540 5.56 -15.42 6.53
CA TYR A 540 5.22 -14.87 5.22
C TYR A 540 4.07 -15.63 4.54
N LYS A 541 3.93 -16.93 4.82
CA LYS A 541 2.84 -17.77 4.30
C LYS A 541 1.46 -17.46 4.90
N ASN A 542 1.41 -16.68 5.98
CA ASN A 542 0.19 -16.20 6.64
C ASN A 542 -0.17 -14.76 6.27
N LEU A 543 0.58 -14.11 5.37
CA LEU A 543 0.16 -12.82 4.82
C LEU A 543 -1.09 -13.01 3.94
N PRO A 544 -2.07 -12.10 4.01
CA PRO A 544 -3.30 -12.22 3.23
C PRO A 544 -3.02 -12.07 1.73
N ILE A 545 -3.58 -12.99 0.96
CA ILE A 545 -3.59 -12.99 -0.50
C ILE A 545 -5.03 -13.16 -1.00
N VAL A 546 -5.28 -12.80 -2.26
CA VAL A 546 -6.53 -13.11 -2.98
C VAL A 546 -6.17 -13.86 -4.26
N ASP A 547 -6.83 -14.99 -4.50
CA ASP A 547 -6.81 -15.61 -5.83
C ASP A 547 -7.66 -14.78 -6.80
N VAL A 548 -6.98 -14.14 -7.74
CA VAL A 548 -7.55 -13.30 -8.80
C VAL A 548 -7.44 -13.98 -10.17
N GLY A 549 -7.09 -15.28 -10.22
CA GLY A 549 -6.79 -16.02 -11.44
C GLY A 549 -5.43 -15.69 -12.07
N ALA A 550 -4.51 -15.12 -11.29
CA ALA A 550 -3.15 -14.76 -11.75
C ALA A 550 -2.28 -16.01 -11.96
N ALA A 551 -1.65 -16.13 -13.14
CA ALA A 551 -0.89 -17.32 -13.51
C ALA A 551 0.32 -17.59 -12.59
N ARG A 552 0.58 -18.87 -12.30
CA ARG A 552 1.76 -19.36 -11.54
C ARG A 552 1.94 -18.80 -10.12
N VAL A 553 0.90 -18.25 -9.51
CA VAL A 553 0.90 -17.85 -8.09
C VAL A 553 -0.37 -18.34 -7.40
N ASP A 554 -0.29 -18.67 -6.11
CA ASP A 554 -1.46 -19.07 -5.30
C ASP A 554 -2.43 -17.90 -5.00
N GLY A 555 -2.02 -16.67 -5.32
CA GLY A 555 -2.77 -15.45 -5.13
C GLY A 555 -1.87 -14.21 -5.09
N ILE A 556 -2.47 -13.04 -5.19
CA ILE A 556 -1.78 -11.74 -5.12
C ILE A 556 -1.93 -11.17 -3.71
N SER A 557 -0.83 -10.66 -3.14
CA SER A 557 -0.82 -10.09 -1.77
C SER A 557 -1.76 -8.88 -1.63
N VAL A 558 -2.50 -8.85 -0.52
CA VAL A 558 -3.38 -7.73 -0.19
C VAL A 558 -2.55 -6.51 0.21
N ARG A 559 -2.87 -5.35 -0.40
CA ARG A 559 -2.16 -4.08 -0.22
C ARG A 559 -2.11 -3.66 1.27
N PRO A 560 -0.91 -3.40 1.84
CA PRO A 560 -0.74 -2.87 3.20
C PRO A 560 -1.34 -1.47 3.37
N LEU A 561 -1.54 -1.03 4.63
CA LEU A 561 -2.01 0.31 4.94
C LEU A 561 -3.28 0.69 4.13
N PRO A 562 -4.40 -0.03 4.29
CA PRO A 562 -5.67 0.35 3.68
C PRO A 562 -6.13 1.72 4.21
N SER A 563 -7.10 2.33 3.52
CA SER A 563 -7.63 3.63 3.95
C SER A 563 -8.19 3.57 5.37
N VAL A 564 -7.77 4.50 6.23
CA VAL A 564 -8.26 4.62 7.61
C VAL A 564 -9.77 4.83 7.70
N ALA A 565 -10.39 5.38 6.64
CA ALA A 565 -11.85 5.53 6.55
C ALA A 565 -12.58 4.20 6.31
N ILE A 566 -11.92 3.19 5.73
CA ILE A 566 -12.48 1.84 5.59
C ILE A 566 -12.41 1.10 6.92
N LEU A 567 -11.29 1.20 7.65
CA LEU A 567 -11.12 0.52 8.95
C LEU A 567 -11.81 1.24 10.13
N ALA A 568 -12.44 2.39 9.88
CA ALA A 568 -13.02 3.23 10.93
C ALA A 568 -14.03 2.47 11.81
N ASN A 569 -13.95 2.68 13.12
CA ASN A 569 -14.82 2.06 14.11
C ASN A 569 -16.25 2.63 14.05
N THR A 570 -17.24 1.76 13.91
CA THR A 570 -18.67 2.12 13.81
C THR A 570 -19.48 1.80 15.07
N LEU A 571 -18.83 1.33 16.15
CA LEU A 571 -19.47 1.08 17.44
C LEU A 571 -19.86 2.41 18.12
N VAL A 572 -20.99 2.40 18.82
CA VAL A 572 -21.50 3.59 19.52
C VAL A 572 -20.96 3.60 20.96
N ALA A 573 -20.39 4.73 21.39
CA ALA A 573 -19.93 4.89 22.76
C ALA A 573 -21.12 4.82 23.74
N THR A 574 -21.07 3.88 24.68
CA THR A 574 -22.09 3.75 25.73
C THR A 574 -21.87 4.80 26.81
N THR A 575 -22.93 5.53 27.19
CA THR A 575 -22.86 6.48 28.31
C THR A 575 -22.58 5.74 29.62
N PRO A 576 -21.57 6.14 30.43
CA PRO A 576 -21.33 5.52 31.72
C PRO A 576 -22.57 5.54 32.61
N SER A 577 -22.82 4.45 33.32
CA SER A 577 -23.94 4.32 34.26
C SER A 577 -23.63 3.28 35.33
N PHE A 578 -24.49 3.17 36.33
CA PHE A 578 -24.44 2.14 37.36
C PHE A 578 -25.85 1.77 37.83
N VAL A 579 -26.07 0.52 38.23
CA VAL A 579 -27.37 0.05 38.72
C VAL A 579 -27.43 0.09 40.24
N THR A 580 -28.55 0.60 40.75
CA THR A 580 -28.95 0.53 42.17
C THR A 580 -30.01 -0.54 42.37
N GLY A 581 -29.86 -1.36 43.41
CA GLY A 581 -30.81 -2.41 43.80
C GLY A 581 -31.44 -2.16 45.17
N PRO A 582 -32.29 -3.08 45.66
CA PRO A 582 -33.08 -2.92 46.89
C PRO A 582 -32.27 -2.64 48.18
N SER A 583 -30.96 -2.86 48.16
CA SER A 583 -30.03 -2.71 49.29
C SER A 583 -28.88 -1.72 49.03
N GLY A 584 -28.85 -1.05 47.87
CA GLY A 584 -27.83 -0.04 47.54
C GLY A 584 -27.31 -0.09 46.10
N PRO A 585 -26.30 0.74 45.79
CA PRO A 585 -25.70 1.72 46.70
C PRO A 585 -26.63 2.90 47.00
N HIS A 586 -26.36 3.54 48.13
CA HIS A 586 -26.86 4.88 48.47
C HIS A 586 -25.74 5.68 49.12
N PHE A 587 -25.88 7.01 49.16
CA PHE A 587 -24.75 7.88 49.48
C PHE A 587 -25.08 8.79 50.66
N LYS A 588 -24.14 8.90 51.59
CA LYS A 588 -24.22 9.77 52.76
C LYS A 588 -23.01 10.68 52.78
N ASP A 589 -23.26 11.98 52.82
CA ASP A 589 -22.20 12.97 52.98
C ASP A 589 -21.39 12.71 54.26
N THR A 590 -20.06 12.79 54.12
CA THR A 590 -19.11 12.55 55.20
C THR A 590 -18.94 13.77 56.11
N VAL A 591 -19.40 14.94 55.67
CA VAL A 591 -19.43 16.19 56.44
C VAL A 591 -20.84 16.75 56.53
N THR A 592 -21.01 17.79 57.35
CA THR A 592 -22.26 18.56 57.41
C THR A 592 -22.29 19.62 56.30
N LEU A 593 -23.49 20.11 55.95
CA LEU A 593 -23.70 21.14 54.93
C LEU A 593 -22.81 22.38 55.15
N GLY A 594 -22.63 22.77 56.40
CA GLY A 594 -21.85 23.95 56.79
C GLY A 594 -22.69 25.23 56.84
N ALA A 595 -22.13 26.28 57.43
CA ALA A 595 -22.82 27.55 57.59
C ALA A 595 -23.01 28.27 56.25
N GLY A 596 -24.10 29.04 56.13
CA GLY A 596 -24.33 29.94 54.99
C GLY A 596 -24.93 29.30 53.73
N VAL A 597 -25.32 28.03 53.75
CA VAL A 597 -25.98 27.37 52.60
C VAL A 597 -27.40 27.92 52.43
N GLY A 598 -27.56 28.92 51.57
CA GLY A 598 -28.86 29.49 51.18
C GLY A 598 -29.52 28.81 49.98
N GLU A 599 -28.74 28.06 49.20
CA GLU A 599 -29.15 27.49 47.92
C GLU A 599 -28.69 26.04 47.81
N ILE A 600 -29.53 25.17 47.24
CA ILE A 600 -29.17 23.79 46.90
C ILE A 600 -29.87 23.41 45.59
N GLN A 601 -29.11 22.87 44.64
CA GLN A 601 -29.62 22.20 43.45
C GLN A 601 -29.20 20.74 43.42
N PHE A 602 -30.11 19.89 42.95
CA PHE A 602 -29.94 18.45 42.77
C PHE A 602 -30.36 18.09 41.35
N ALA A 603 -29.49 17.45 40.58
CA ALA A 603 -29.80 16.89 39.28
C ALA A 603 -29.58 15.37 39.30
N LEU A 604 -30.50 14.62 38.67
CA LEU A 604 -30.44 13.17 38.60
C LEU A 604 -30.99 12.68 37.26
N ASP A 605 -30.10 12.14 36.42
CA ASP A 605 -30.43 11.42 35.19
C ASP A 605 -30.48 9.91 35.48
N LEU A 606 -31.68 9.34 35.40
CA LEU A 606 -31.94 7.96 35.82
C LEU A 606 -33.04 7.28 35.01
N ALA A 607 -33.01 5.96 34.95
CA ALA A 607 -34.14 5.10 34.62
C ALA A 607 -34.49 4.24 35.84
N MET A 608 -35.45 4.68 36.65
CA MET A 608 -35.77 4.05 37.93
C MET A 608 -37.05 3.22 37.91
N SER A 609 -37.15 2.23 38.80
CA SER A 609 -38.43 1.59 39.08
C SER A 609 -39.29 2.48 39.99
N VAL A 610 -40.51 2.78 39.54
CA VAL A 610 -41.50 3.54 40.32
C VAL A 610 -42.06 2.61 41.40
N PRO A 611 -42.01 2.99 42.69
CA PRO A 611 -42.31 2.07 43.78
C PRO A 611 -43.77 1.64 43.78
N SER A 612 -44.06 0.34 43.73
CA SER A 612 -45.44 -0.18 43.81
C SER A 612 -46.16 0.18 45.13
N SER A 613 -45.41 0.50 46.19
CA SER A 613 -45.93 1.06 47.44
C SER A 613 -44.86 1.84 48.21
N GLY A 614 -45.30 2.82 49.02
CA GLY A 614 -44.40 3.74 49.74
C GLY A 614 -43.67 4.72 48.82
N SER A 615 -42.84 5.59 49.38
CA SER A 615 -41.99 6.51 48.62
C SER A 615 -40.56 5.97 48.45
N ARG A 616 -39.83 6.42 47.44
CA ARG A 616 -38.35 6.33 47.38
C ARG A 616 -37.74 7.70 47.54
N THR A 617 -36.61 7.81 48.24
CA THR A 617 -35.93 9.08 48.53
C THR A 617 -34.82 9.31 47.51
N LEU A 618 -35.00 10.30 46.63
CA LEU A 618 -33.96 10.70 45.66
C LEU A 618 -32.87 11.51 46.38
N MET A 619 -33.29 12.44 47.23
CA MET A 619 -32.42 13.30 48.04
C MET A 619 -33.12 13.60 49.37
N THR A 620 -32.39 13.63 50.49
CA THR A 620 -32.87 14.22 51.74
C THR A 620 -31.72 14.74 52.59
N THR A 621 -32.00 15.68 53.48
CA THR A 621 -31.10 16.01 54.59
C THR A 621 -31.48 15.24 55.86
N THR A 622 -30.53 15.04 56.77
CA THR A 622 -30.85 14.56 58.12
C THR A 622 -31.89 15.46 58.80
N GLY A 623 -32.90 14.86 59.43
CA GLY A 623 -34.06 15.60 59.96
C GLY A 623 -35.12 16.03 58.91
N ASN A 624 -34.92 15.71 57.62
CA ASN A 624 -35.83 16.01 56.51
C ASN A 624 -36.13 17.52 56.36
N TYR A 625 -35.08 18.36 56.38
CA TYR A 625 -35.21 19.80 56.12
C TYR A 625 -35.35 20.09 54.63
N LEU A 626 -34.58 19.40 53.81
CA LEU A 626 -34.79 19.28 52.37
C LEU A 626 -35.11 17.81 52.12
N LYS A 627 -36.15 17.50 51.34
CA LYS A 627 -36.47 16.13 50.93
C LYS A 627 -37.14 16.11 49.56
N LEU A 628 -36.66 15.25 48.67
CA LEU A 628 -37.25 14.90 47.38
C LEU A 628 -37.52 13.40 47.34
N GLU A 629 -38.75 13.02 47.03
CA GLU A 629 -39.20 11.64 46.91
C GLU A 629 -40.00 11.42 45.64
N VAL A 630 -39.97 10.19 45.12
CA VAL A 630 -40.98 9.71 44.16
C VAL A 630 -42.02 8.85 44.90
N LEU A 631 -43.28 8.93 44.46
CA LEU A 631 -44.43 8.20 44.98
C LEU A 631 -44.89 7.10 44.02
N PRO A 632 -45.77 6.16 44.45
CA PRO A 632 -46.29 5.10 43.58
C PRO A 632 -47.11 5.58 42.38
N SER A 633 -47.53 6.85 42.41
CA SER A 633 -48.21 7.53 41.31
C SER A 633 -47.28 8.05 40.21
N GLY A 634 -45.95 7.88 40.35
CA GLY A 634 -44.96 8.57 39.52
C GLY A 634 -44.85 10.07 39.83
N SER A 635 -45.50 10.56 40.88
CA SER A 635 -45.39 11.96 41.32
C SER A 635 -44.11 12.19 42.11
N LEU A 636 -43.47 13.33 41.90
CA LEU A 636 -42.41 13.84 42.76
C LEU A 636 -43.03 14.61 43.93
N ARG A 637 -42.47 14.45 45.14
CA ARG A 637 -42.90 15.09 46.37
C ARG A 637 -41.72 15.81 47.01
N VAL A 638 -41.86 17.11 47.27
CA VAL A 638 -40.81 17.94 47.87
C VAL A 638 -41.21 18.48 49.24
N ARG A 639 -40.22 18.61 50.12
CA ARG A 639 -40.32 19.32 51.39
C ARG A 639 -39.12 20.22 51.60
N VAL A 640 -39.37 21.44 52.06
CA VAL A 640 -38.35 22.46 52.39
C VAL A 640 -38.64 23.06 53.76
N ARG A 641 -37.59 23.23 54.57
CA ARG A 641 -37.57 23.90 55.88
C ARG A 641 -36.32 24.77 55.99
N ASP A 642 -36.44 25.91 56.66
CA ASP A 642 -35.31 26.77 56.99
C ASP A 642 -34.56 26.33 58.26
N ALA A 643 -33.48 27.04 58.61
CA ALA A 643 -32.66 26.73 59.78
C ALA A 643 -33.42 26.84 61.11
N ASP A 644 -34.42 27.73 61.19
CA ASP A 644 -35.32 27.87 62.34
C ASP A 644 -36.32 26.71 62.46
N GLY A 645 -36.39 25.85 61.44
CA GLY A 645 -37.30 24.70 61.37
C GLY A 645 -38.69 25.04 60.84
N ALA A 646 -38.92 26.29 60.39
CA ALA A 646 -40.17 26.69 59.77
C ALA A 646 -40.32 25.99 58.42
N VAL A 647 -41.49 25.39 58.19
CA VAL A 647 -41.78 24.68 56.94
C VAL A 647 -42.11 25.70 55.86
N LYS A 648 -41.35 25.67 54.77
CA LYS A 648 -41.49 26.55 53.59
C LYS A 648 -42.31 25.87 52.50
N VAL A 649 -42.02 24.60 52.23
CA VAL A 649 -42.80 23.75 51.32
C VAL A 649 -43.13 22.45 52.06
N ASN A 650 -44.41 22.11 52.17
CA ASN A 650 -44.86 21.03 53.05
C ASN A 650 -45.43 19.84 52.27
N ASN A 651 -44.56 18.97 51.76
CA ASN A 651 -44.94 17.72 51.07
C ASN A 651 -45.82 17.94 49.83
N ILE A 652 -45.61 19.07 49.13
CA ILE A 652 -46.31 19.38 47.87
C ILE A 652 -45.84 18.38 46.79
N GLN A 653 -46.74 18.05 45.86
CA GLN A 653 -46.56 16.99 44.88
C GLN A 653 -46.80 17.51 43.46
N THR A 654 -46.04 17.00 42.50
CA THR A 654 -46.31 17.17 41.07
C THR A 654 -47.53 16.34 40.65
N ALA A 655 -47.96 16.50 39.39
CA ALA A 655 -48.95 15.60 38.78
C ALA A 655 -48.52 14.11 38.84
N SER A 656 -49.50 13.21 38.68
CA SER A 656 -49.25 11.77 38.53
C SER A 656 -48.58 11.49 37.18
N GLY A 657 -47.70 10.48 37.13
CA GLY A 657 -47.05 10.02 35.91
C GLY A 657 -45.91 10.91 35.40
N VAL A 658 -45.47 11.89 36.20
CA VAL A 658 -44.31 12.75 35.86
C VAL A 658 -43.02 11.94 35.72
N ILE A 659 -42.84 10.91 36.56
CA ILE A 659 -41.83 9.87 36.38
C ILE A 659 -42.53 8.59 35.92
N SER A 660 -42.04 8.00 34.83
CA SER A 660 -42.52 6.72 34.29
C SER A 660 -41.59 5.57 34.67
N ASP A 661 -42.16 4.39 34.92
CA ASP A 661 -41.42 3.20 35.35
C ASP A 661 -40.40 2.75 34.29
N LEU A 662 -39.12 2.65 34.68
CA LEU A 662 -37.98 2.26 33.87
C LEU A 662 -37.72 3.10 32.60
N VAL A 663 -38.33 4.28 32.49
CA VAL A 663 -38.02 5.28 31.45
C VAL A 663 -36.92 6.20 31.96
N ARG A 664 -35.95 6.53 31.09
CA ARG A 664 -34.89 7.48 31.41
C ARG A 664 -35.42 8.92 31.43
N SER A 665 -35.18 9.64 32.52
CA SER A 665 -35.49 11.07 32.66
C SER A 665 -34.41 11.82 33.45
N LYS A 666 -34.18 13.12 33.14
CA LYS A 666 -33.38 14.05 33.96
C LYS A 666 -34.30 14.84 34.88
N ILE A 667 -34.20 14.58 36.19
CA ILE A 667 -34.89 15.32 37.25
C ILE A 667 -33.96 16.42 37.76
N VAL A 668 -34.44 17.66 37.85
CA VAL A 668 -33.74 18.76 38.53
C VAL A 668 -34.64 19.33 39.62
N LEU A 669 -34.15 19.41 40.86
CA LEU A 669 -34.73 20.19 41.95
C LEU A 669 -33.81 21.36 42.28
N SER A 670 -34.33 22.59 42.20
CA SER A 670 -33.62 23.80 42.60
C SER A 670 -34.35 24.47 43.77
N VAL A 671 -33.62 24.82 44.83
CA VAL A 671 -34.15 25.49 46.02
C VAL A 671 -33.28 26.67 46.40
N ASP A 672 -33.91 27.83 46.54
CA ASP A 672 -33.30 29.07 46.99
C ASP A 672 -34.09 29.62 48.19
N MET A 673 -33.44 29.66 49.34
CA MET A 673 -34.01 30.08 50.62
C MET A 673 -34.04 31.60 50.80
N ASN A 674 -33.27 32.35 49.99
CA ASN A 674 -33.17 33.81 50.01
C ASN A 674 -34.19 34.45 49.08
N ASN A 675 -34.29 33.97 47.84
CA ASN A 675 -35.30 34.42 46.87
C ASN A 675 -36.65 33.72 47.08
N GLY A 676 -36.68 32.60 47.81
CA GLY A 676 -37.91 31.99 48.31
C GLY A 676 -38.62 31.11 47.30
N PHE A 677 -37.92 30.16 46.67
CA PHE A 677 -38.53 29.20 45.74
C PHE A 677 -38.03 27.76 45.90
N ALA A 678 -38.87 26.82 45.49
CA ALA A 678 -38.52 25.43 45.23
C ALA A 678 -39.15 25.00 43.89
N ARG A 679 -38.32 24.61 42.93
CA ARG A 679 -38.73 24.31 41.55
C ARG A 679 -38.26 22.94 41.13
N ILE A 680 -39.06 22.26 40.32
CA ILE A 680 -38.70 20.95 39.76
C ILE A 680 -38.89 20.97 38.24
N TRP A 681 -37.89 20.45 37.53
CA TRP A 681 -37.96 20.13 36.12
C TRP A 681 -37.79 18.62 35.93
N VAL A 682 -38.47 18.08 34.92
CA VAL A 682 -38.24 16.73 34.41
C VAL A 682 -38.13 16.85 32.90
N ASP A 683 -37.01 16.37 32.36
CA ASP A 683 -36.70 16.43 30.92
C ASP A 683 -36.84 17.85 30.35
N GLU A 684 -36.19 18.81 31.05
CA GLU A 684 -36.20 20.26 30.79
C GLU A 684 -37.56 20.96 30.95
N VAL A 685 -38.65 20.23 31.14
CA VAL A 685 -39.99 20.78 31.38
C VAL A 685 -40.19 21.08 32.87
N GLN A 686 -40.53 22.33 33.21
CA GLN A 686 -40.87 22.68 34.59
C GLN A 686 -42.20 22.02 35.02
N VAL A 687 -42.12 21.10 35.98
CA VAL A 687 -43.28 20.36 36.54
C VAL A 687 -43.73 20.90 37.91
N MET A 688 -42.98 21.85 38.48
CA MET A 688 -43.28 22.48 39.78
C MET A 688 -42.68 23.88 39.90
N ASP A 689 -43.45 24.83 40.44
CA ASP A 689 -42.99 26.17 40.83
C ASP A 689 -43.65 26.60 42.15
N GLU A 690 -43.00 26.31 43.28
CA GLU A 690 -43.48 26.72 44.60
C GLU A 690 -42.70 27.93 45.11
N ALA A 691 -43.39 29.07 45.24
CA ALA A 691 -42.85 30.25 45.92
C ALA A 691 -43.24 30.27 47.40
N PHE A 692 -42.32 30.72 48.27
CA PHE A 692 -42.53 30.85 49.70
C PHE A 692 -41.86 32.09 50.28
N THR A 693 -42.36 32.61 51.39
CA THR A 693 -41.72 33.75 52.08
C THR A 693 -40.37 33.32 52.68
N PRO A 694 -39.25 33.99 52.33
CA PRO A 694 -37.94 33.74 52.94
C PRO A 694 -37.99 33.75 54.46
N GLY A 695 -37.16 32.90 55.08
CA GLY A 695 -37.03 32.78 56.54
C GLY A 695 -35.67 33.24 57.01
N SER A 696 -34.94 32.35 57.67
CA SER A 696 -33.52 32.54 58.01
C SER A 696 -32.58 32.68 56.80
N GLY A 697 -33.07 32.55 55.56
CA GLY A 697 -32.29 32.60 54.33
C GLY A 697 -31.38 31.40 54.07
N VAL A 698 -31.35 30.42 54.98
CA VAL A 698 -30.43 29.26 54.94
C VAL A 698 -31.08 27.98 55.46
N VAL A 699 -30.56 26.83 55.02
CA VAL A 699 -30.80 25.53 55.67
C VAL A 699 -29.87 25.34 56.88
N PRO A 700 -30.20 24.48 57.87
CA PRO A 700 -29.34 24.32 59.05
C PRO A 700 -27.99 23.70 58.71
N ASP A 701 -26.93 24.27 59.28
CA ASP A 701 -25.53 23.93 59.05
C ASP A 701 -25.16 22.49 59.43
N ASN A 702 -25.78 21.98 60.50
CA ASN A 702 -25.53 20.69 61.13
C ASN A 702 -26.25 19.49 60.46
N ARG A 703 -26.77 19.67 59.25
CA ARG A 703 -27.41 18.60 58.47
C ARG A 703 -26.44 17.95 57.50
N ILE A 704 -26.72 16.70 57.14
CA ILE A 704 -25.90 15.87 56.24
C ILE A 704 -26.80 15.48 55.06
N LEU A 705 -26.25 15.50 53.83
CA LEU A 705 -26.95 15.04 52.63
C LEU A 705 -26.98 13.52 52.53
N LEU A 706 -28.12 13.01 52.07
CA LEU A 706 -28.41 11.60 51.85
C LEU A 706 -29.03 11.47 50.46
N LEU A 707 -28.44 10.64 49.61
CA LEU A 707 -28.81 10.49 48.20
C LEU A 707 -29.20 9.04 47.93
N LEU A 708 -30.25 8.85 47.13
CA LEU A 708 -30.82 7.56 46.70
C LEU A 708 -31.38 6.66 47.82
N ALA A 709 -31.19 6.99 49.10
CA ALA A 709 -31.91 6.42 50.24
C ALA A 709 -31.80 7.34 51.47
N THR A 710 -32.35 6.93 52.62
CA THR A 710 -31.94 7.46 53.93
C THR A 710 -30.66 6.79 54.44
N ALA A 711 -30.04 7.34 55.49
CA ALA A 711 -28.73 6.91 56.04
C ALA A 711 -28.61 5.45 56.52
N ASN A 712 -29.72 4.70 56.52
CA ASN A 712 -29.86 3.31 56.90
C ASN A 712 -30.44 2.44 55.76
N GLY A 713 -30.40 2.92 54.51
CA GLY A 713 -30.95 2.24 53.33
C GLY A 713 -32.47 2.18 53.25
N SER A 714 -33.23 2.89 54.11
CA SER A 714 -34.69 2.93 53.96
C SER A 714 -35.09 3.83 52.78
N TYR A 715 -36.18 3.48 52.10
CA TYR A 715 -36.68 4.19 50.91
C TYR A 715 -35.68 4.23 49.74
N GLN A 716 -34.88 3.18 49.59
CA GLN A 716 -33.86 2.99 48.55
C GLN A 716 -34.41 3.08 47.12
N VAL A 717 -33.76 3.89 46.28
CA VAL A 717 -33.98 3.95 44.83
C VAL A 717 -33.43 2.69 44.16
N GLU A 718 -34.16 2.20 43.17
CA GLU A 718 -33.85 1.00 42.41
C GLU A 718 -33.88 1.35 40.91
N GLY A 719 -32.87 0.95 40.15
CA GLY A 719 -32.74 1.23 38.71
C GLY A 719 -31.39 1.81 38.30
N THR A 720 -31.28 2.19 37.03
CA THR A 720 -30.04 2.66 36.39
C THR A 720 -29.85 4.16 36.62
N ILE A 721 -28.69 4.54 37.15
CA ILE A 721 -28.28 5.94 37.30
C ILE A 721 -27.23 6.24 36.24
N HIS A 722 -27.49 7.25 35.41
CA HIS A 722 -26.53 7.75 34.42
C HIS A 722 -25.63 8.82 35.06
N GLN A 723 -26.23 9.78 35.77
CA GLN A 723 -25.51 10.86 36.43
C GLN A 723 -26.33 11.43 37.61
N LEU A 724 -25.65 11.76 38.71
CA LEU A 724 -26.23 12.49 39.85
C LEU A 724 -25.29 13.61 40.26
N ASP A 725 -25.79 14.85 40.28
CA ASP A 725 -25.06 16.02 40.74
C ASP A 725 -25.79 16.77 41.85
N VAL A 726 -25.00 17.39 42.73
CA VAL A 726 -25.49 18.29 43.79
C VAL A 726 -24.62 19.53 43.84
N TRP A 727 -25.24 20.70 43.97
CA TRP A 727 -24.55 21.99 44.21
C TRP A 727 -25.06 22.64 45.51
N LYS A 728 -24.20 23.46 46.13
CA LYS A 728 -24.58 24.39 47.22
C LYS A 728 -24.85 25.80 46.66
N SER A 729 -25.50 25.82 45.50
CA SER A 729 -25.94 26.96 44.70
C SER A 729 -27.12 26.49 43.85
N ALA A 730 -27.90 27.43 43.31
CA ALA A 730 -29.15 27.14 42.60
C ALA A 730 -29.34 28.03 41.37
N SER A 731 -29.87 27.46 40.27
CA SER A 731 -30.40 28.23 39.14
C SER A 731 -31.91 28.42 39.28
N SER A 732 -32.43 29.50 38.69
CA SER A 732 -33.88 29.78 38.69
C SER A 732 -34.63 29.12 37.52
N ASP A 733 -33.91 28.58 36.54
CA ASP A 733 -34.41 28.09 35.25
C ASP A 733 -34.20 26.58 35.01
N GLY A 734 -33.51 25.89 35.92
CA GLY A 734 -33.23 24.44 35.82
C GLY A 734 -31.92 24.10 35.11
N SER A 735 -31.17 25.09 34.63
CA SER A 735 -29.79 24.92 34.16
C SER A 735 -28.86 24.51 35.31
N ASP A 736 -27.73 23.86 35.00
CA ASP A 736 -26.76 23.48 36.02
C ASP A 736 -25.99 24.74 36.51
N PRO A 737 -25.78 24.95 37.83
CA PRO A 737 -25.14 26.16 38.35
C PRO A 737 -23.70 26.35 37.86
N VAL A 738 -23.26 27.61 37.79
CA VAL A 738 -21.89 27.96 37.35
C VAL A 738 -20.84 27.48 38.36
N GLY A 739 -20.24 26.33 38.08
CA GLY A 739 -19.15 25.74 38.87
C GLY A 739 -19.24 24.21 38.93
N ALA A 740 -18.19 23.59 39.49
CA ALA A 740 -18.21 22.15 39.74
C ALA A 740 -19.28 21.78 40.79
N GLY A 741 -19.88 20.61 40.64
CA GLY A 741 -20.77 20.04 41.66
C GLY A 741 -20.06 19.89 43.00
N TYR A 742 -20.79 20.16 44.09
CA TYR A 742 -20.39 19.76 45.44
C TYR A 742 -20.29 18.23 45.55
N LYS A 743 -21.13 17.51 44.80
CA LYS A 743 -21.03 16.07 44.60
C LYS A 743 -21.41 15.72 43.16
N THR A 744 -20.66 14.82 42.55
CA THR A 744 -20.97 14.17 41.28
C THR A 744 -20.84 12.66 41.47
N LEU A 745 -21.75 11.88 40.91
CA LEU A 745 -21.70 10.41 40.83
C LEU A 745 -22.04 10.00 39.40
N VAL A 746 -21.11 9.29 38.76
CA VAL A 746 -21.20 8.79 37.39
C VAL A 746 -20.51 7.42 37.31
N GLY A 747 -20.96 6.55 36.41
CA GLY A 747 -20.37 5.21 36.24
C GLY A 747 -18.92 5.24 35.72
N PRO A 748 -18.23 4.08 35.66
CA PRO A 748 -18.75 2.73 35.86
C PRO A 748 -18.93 2.33 37.34
N PRO A 749 -19.59 1.19 37.64
CA PRO A 749 -19.85 0.72 39.00
C PRO A 749 -18.62 0.70 39.93
N ALA A 750 -17.44 0.37 39.40
CA ALA A 750 -16.19 0.36 40.18
C ALA A 750 -15.82 1.75 40.74
N ALA A 751 -16.03 2.83 39.99
CA ALA A 751 -15.78 4.19 40.46
C ALA A 751 -16.78 4.60 41.57
N VAL A 752 -18.04 4.21 41.38
CA VAL A 752 -19.15 4.48 42.31
C VAL A 752 -19.00 3.70 43.63
N ASN A 753 -18.52 2.45 43.55
CA ASN A 753 -18.27 1.60 44.72
C ASN A 753 -17.05 2.06 45.53
N ALA A 754 -16.10 2.75 44.90
CA ALA A 754 -14.96 3.38 45.56
C ALA A 754 -15.28 4.75 46.19
N ASP A 755 -16.49 5.28 45.98
CA ASP A 755 -16.87 6.62 46.45
C ASP A 755 -16.96 6.69 47.98
N ALA A 756 -16.34 7.71 48.58
CA ALA A 756 -16.27 7.86 50.04
C ALA A 756 -17.62 8.09 50.74
N TRP A 757 -18.69 8.43 50.02
CA TRP A 757 -20.05 8.56 50.56
C TRP A 757 -20.83 7.23 50.49
N LYS A 758 -20.34 6.22 49.76
CA LYS A 758 -21.08 4.99 49.43
C LYS A 758 -21.38 4.16 50.67
N LEU A 759 -22.64 3.74 50.79
CA LEU A 759 -23.18 2.81 51.77
C LEU A 759 -24.06 1.75 51.06
N GLY A 760 -24.39 0.68 51.78
CA GLY A 760 -25.20 -0.41 51.26
C GLY A 760 -24.43 -1.35 50.33
N ALA A 761 -25.17 -2.10 49.51
CA ALA A 761 -24.63 -3.01 48.51
C ALA A 761 -23.83 -2.27 47.41
N ASP A 762 -23.01 -3.02 46.68
CA ASP A 762 -22.26 -2.52 45.53
C ASP A 762 -23.18 -2.28 44.33
N ALA A 763 -22.85 -1.27 43.53
CA ALA A 763 -23.42 -1.08 42.20
C ALA A 763 -23.05 -2.25 41.28
N ILE A 764 -23.97 -2.55 40.37
CA ILE A 764 -23.85 -3.53 39.28
C ILE A 764 -23.73 -2.79 37.95
#